data_AF-R7L5X1-F1
#
_entry.id   AF-R7L5X1-F1
#
_cell.length_a   1.000
_cell.length_b   1.000
_cell.length_c   1.000
_cell.angle_alpha   90.00
_cell.angle_beta   90.00
_cell.angle_gamma   90.00
#
_symmetry.space_group_name_H-M   'P 1'
#
loop_
_entity.id
_entity.type
_entity.pdbx_description
1 polymer ?
#
loop_
_entity_poly.entity_id
_entity_poly.type
_entity_poly.pdbx_seq_one_letter_code
_entity_poly.pdbx_strand_id
1 'polypeptide(L)'
;MEAILKHQYTEGSIFSSGSGIGINISSIRSEGEPIAGKGSASGPLSFDRGWDRMAGAIKSGGKTRRAARMVVMYSDHPDVFEFVKTKFRQEEIAKVILQEHNVQYGLRKLAEMKIKDGSPEEQIAAKMLLSTPFVVDKSFSPAMDDLIYGQTLSNQNANHTVSMKSGFWVAFQKGEKYATRWVKDPSHIVREYEPMELLNIMADAIWNNAEPGLHNNDIINFWSTFRDECMIETSNPCSEYLGPLFSSCNLSSFNVLRFYRNNEFEIDKFMHAVKIAMLAADMNVSKGGFPIPEIAINTVNYRTTGIGLANIGGLLMSLGIPYDSAKGRTIAASLASLLTSTCYTVSANLSAILGEFTKYPLIKGSMRRVINMHSVMNDELKKIAGIKVSGKAPTSLPNEESFSAEDAINGFHMSIGTDKVDVGDEWLKVISKAGELWHGVRSAKSFRNSFVTCIAPTGTISAPLGIYEEGTTSAEPEYSLVKHKQLSGGGTMTLINGLVPMGLQKLGYSFEQIVAIIAEVSGLAGVENFLQSRKIKDRTEILKNLREGGEICREIIGRIGSFRDDEEYHEFFNRLASLSEKGKLPISDMSIFYGCGHMEGIPWVNEETLRVFDCANTAFGGTRCIATEGHVKMLGALQPFISGASSKTINMPATATETDIVNSLIESHQLGVKCIAIYRDGSKANAVYSTRLDSTEIQEAWQKVLDTATQIRMQEHANPIRKRLPYRRWGQTVKFTVGEEINGFMTVGISENGYCGEIFGSLGQGGSFINGMFGAFCKAFSIALQYGVPFDDFISSFRYMSFDPSGWVKIGEYQDENKPEIHTCKSIVDLLMQLLDWMFPSENGRRLRSLDQNYISAMFRNSSNTLKVDSISKEPMQTELPLMASQPPKKIKINAMGSALTCPKCHSYAYVFDGKCRSCRDCGYKDGGCGA
;
A
#
# COMPACT_ATOMS: atom_id res chain seq x y z
N MET A 1 5.57 -5.46 -34.70
CA MET A 1 5.27 -4.08 -34.30
C MET A 1 3.80 -3.75 -34.56
N GLU A 2 3.30 -3.90 -35.78
CA GLU A 2 1.88 -3.64 -36.09
C GLU A 2 0.90 -4.35 -35.14
N ALA A 3 1.07 -5.65 -34.89
CA ALA A 3 0.23 -6.40 -33.93
C ALA A 3 0.29 -5.85 -32.49
N ILE A 4 1.44 -5.34 -32.05
CA ILE A 4 1.65 -4.75 -30.72
C ILE A 4 0.87 -3.43 -30.62
N LEU A 5 0.94 -2.58 -31.65
CA LEU A 5 0.18 -1.33 -31.70
C LEU A 5 -1.33 -1.57 -31.85
N LYS A 6 -1.73 -2.58 -32.62
CA LYS A 6 -3.13 -2.98 -32.72
C LYS A 6 -3.67 -3.46 -31.38
N HIS A 7 -2.89 -4.21 -30.59
CA HIS A 7 -3.30 -4.61 -29.25
C HIS A 7 -3.66 -3.41 -28.37
N GLN A 8 -2.83 -2.36 -28.38
CA GLN A 8 -3.11 -1.14 -27.61
C GLN A 8 -4.47 -0.53 -27.98
N TYR A 9 -4.79 -0.43 -29.27
CA TYR A 9 -6.09 0.05 -29.73
C TYR A 9 -7.23 -0.87 -29.26
N THR A 10 -7.06 -2.18 -29.40
CA THR A 10 -8.05 -3.19 -29.01
C THR A 10 -8.34 -3.14 -27.51
N GLU A 11 -7.29 -3.13 -26.69
CA GLU A 11 -7.39 -3.04 -25.23
C GLU A 11 -8.08 -1.74 -24.80
N GLY A 12 -7.66 -0.60 -25.34
CA GLY A 12 -8.28 0.69 -25.04
C GLY A 12 -9.77 0.74 -25.42
N SER A 13 -10.14 0.13 -26.55
CA SER A 13 -11.54 0.01 -26.98
C SER A 13 -12.37 -0.82 -25.99
N ILE A 14 -11.82 -1.93 -25.51
CA ILE A 14 -12.51 -2.78 -24.51
C ILE A 14 -12.68 -2.03 -23.19
N PHE A 15 -11.64 -1.34 -22.69
CA PHE A 15 -11.72 -0.56 -21.46
C PHE A 15 -12.74 0.58 -21.56
N SER A 16 -12.84 1.24 -22.73
CA SER A 16 -13.83 2.31 -22.93
C SER A 16 -15.28 1.84 -22.73
N SER A 17 -15.54 0.54 -22.95
CA SER A 17 -16.87 -0.08 -22.79
C SER A 17 -17.24 -0.48 -21.37
N GLY A 18 -16.34 -0.34 -20.38
CA GLY A 18 -16.60 -0.80 -19.01
C GLY A 18 -16.02 -2.19 -18.67
N SER A 19 -15.34 -2.84 -19.61
CA SER A 19 -14.90 -4.24 -19.49
C SER A 19 -13.43 -4.35 -19.07
N GLY A 20 -13.04 -5.48 -18.46
CA GLY A 20 -11.64 -5.82 -18.19
C GLY A 20 -11.11 -6.89 -19.15
N ILE A 21 -9.77 -7.05 -19.22
CA ILE A 21 -9.13 -8.03 -20.10
C ILE A 21 -8.04 -8.83 -19.41
N GLY A 22 -7.78 -10.05 -19.89
CA GLY A 22 -6.49 -10.69 -19.67
C GLY A 22 -5.75 -10.90 -20.98
N ILE A 23 -4.43 -10.76 -20.92
CA ILE A 23 -3.52 -10.95 -22.04
C ILE A 23 -2.37 -11.86 -21.62
N ASN A 24 -1.96 -12.76 -22.52
CA ASN A 24 -0.68 -13.44 -22.44
C ASN A 24 0.34 -12.72 -23.34
N ILE A 25 1.43 -12.23 -22.74
CA ILE A 25 2.47 -11.47 -23.46
C ILE A 25 3.65 -12.35 -23.92
N SER A 26 3.60 -13.66 -23.68
CA SER A 26 4.70 -14.60 -23.97
C SER A 26 4.95 -14.83 -25.46
N SER A 27 4.04 -14.40 -26.34
CA SER A 27 4.24 -14.46 -27.79
C SER A 27 5.14 -13.35 -28.34
N ILE A 28 5.46 -12.35 -27.52
CA ILE A 28 6.35 -11.24 -27.89
C ILE A 28 7.79 -11.71 -27.65
N ARG A 29 8.70 -11.40 -28.59
CA ARG A 29 10.13 -11.69 -28.46
C ARG A 29 10.69 -11.23 -27.11
N SER A 30 11.56 -12.05 -26.52
CA SER A 30 12.18 -11.70 -25.24
C SER A 30 13.18 -10.56 -25.38
N GLU A 31 13.53 -9.94 -24.27
CA GLU A 31 14.61 -8.95 -24.25
C GLU A 31 15.92 -9.57 -24.78
N GLY A 32 16.65 -8.81 -25.59
CA GLY A 32 17.90 -9.27 -26.20
C GLY A 32 17.75 -10.17 -27.44
N GLU A 33 16.56 -10.72 -27.72
CA GLU A 33 16.34 -11.60 -28.87
C GLU A 33 16.56 -10.85 -30.21
N PRO A 34 17.29 -11.41 -31.19
CA PRO A 34 17.65 -10.68 -32.41
C PRO A 34 16.44 -10.31 -33.28
N ILE A 35 16.47 -9.09 -33.81
CA ILE A 35 15.56 -8.59 -34.84
C ILE A 35 16.33 -8.49 -36.15
N ALA A 36 15.86 -9.21 -37.16
CA ALA A 36 16.44 -9.18 -38.51
C ALA A 36 16.68 -7.73 -38.99
N GLY A 37 17.97 -7.37 -39.12
CA GLY A 37 18.43 -6.06 -39.60
C GLY A 37 18.20 -4.87 -38.68
N LYS A 38 17.80 -5.06 -37.41
CA LYS A 38 17.36 -3.96 -36.52
C LYS A 38 17.88 -4.02 -35.07
N GLY A 39 18.88 -4.86 -34.78
CA GLY A 39 19.44 -5.02 -33.43
C GLY A 39 18.71 -6.08 -32.60
N SER A 40 18.51 -5.82 -31.31
CA SER A 40 17.83 -6.73 -30.37
C SER A 40 16.45 -6.19 -29.95
N ALA A 41 15.58 -7.09 -29.52
CA ALA A 41 14.27 -6.76 -28.98
C ALA A 41 14.36 -6.19 -27.56
N SER A 42 13.44 -5.28 -27.25
CA SER A 42 13.29 -4.65 -25.91
C SER A 42 12.46 -5.49 -24.93
N GLY A 43 11.99 -6.67 -25.34
CA GLY A 43 11.17 -7.56 -24.52
C GLY A 43 9.71 -7.10 -24.32
N PRO A 44 8.83 -7.99 -23.83
CA PRO A 44 7.42 -7.72 -23.58
C PRO A 44 7.19 -6.70 -22.46
N LEU A 45 8.03 -6.68 -21.43
CA LEU A 45 7.89 -5.78 -20.27
C LEU A 45 7.98 -4.31 -20.64
N SER A 46 8.76 -4.00 -21.70
CA SER A 46 8.87 -2.63 -22.23
C SER A 46 7.54 -2.12 -22.80
N PHE A 47 6.82 -2.97 -23.54
CA PHE A 47 5.50 -2.66 -24.09
C PHE A 47 4.43 -2.65 -23.01
N ASP A 48 4.50 -3.60 -22.08
CA ASP A 48 3.56 -3.72 -20.97
C ASP A 48 3.53 -2.45 -20.10
N ARG A 49 4.68 -1.83 -19.85
CA ARG A 49 4.79 -0.54 -19.15
C ARG A 49 3.98 0.57 -19.86
N GLY A 50 3.98 0.58 -21.19
CA GLY A 50 3.22 1.55 -21.97
C GLY A 50 1.71 1.27 -21.93
N TRP A 51 1.32 0.01 -22.05
CA TRP A 51 -0.08 -0.43 -21.98
C TRP A 51 -0.68 -0.20 -20.58
N ASP A 52 0.08 -0.46 -19.51
CA ASP A 52 -0.32 -0.17 -18.14
C ASP A 52 -0.61 1.33 -17.90
N ARG A 53 0.21 2.23 -18.45
CA ARG A 53 -0.03 3.67 -18.38
C ARG A 53 -1.30 4.08 -19.12
N MET A 54 -1.56 3.46 -20.27
CA MET A 54 -2.81 3.67 -20.99
C MET A 54 -4.01 3.16 -20.21
N ALA A 55 -3.91 1.98 -19.59
CA ALA A 55 -4.96 1.43 -18.73
C ALA A 55 -5.29 2.36 -17.56
N GLY A 56 -4.28 2.95 -16.92
CA GLY A 56 -4.46 3.97 -15.87
C GLY A 56 -5.13 5.26 -16.37
N ALA A 57 -4.87 5.65 -17.62
CA ALA A 57 -5.50 6.83 -18.23
C ALA A 57 -6.98 6.60 -18.61
N ILE A 58 -7.36 5.38 -19.00
CA ILE A 58 -8.73 5.04 -19.40
C ILE A 58 -9.54 4.63 -18.17
N LYS A 59 -10.39 5.56 -17.69
CA LYS A 59 -11.38 5.25 -16.66
C LYS A 59 -12.55 4.49 -17.29
N SER A 60 -12.72 3.24 -16.86
CA SER A 60 -13.66 2.30 -17.48
C SER A 60 -15.11 2.76 -17.30
N GLY A 61 -15.88 2.87 -18.39
CA GLY A 61 -17.31 3.19 -18.38
C GLY A 61 -17.70 4.60 -17.91
N GLY A 62 -16.80 5.59 -18.00
CA GLY A 62 -17.11 7.00 -17.68
C GLY A 62 -17.30 7.31 -16.19
N LYS A 63 -16.97 6.38 -15.29
CA LYS A 63 -16.99 6.54 -13.82
C LYS A 63 -15.58 6.39 -13.23
N THR A 64 -15.45 6.68 -11.93
CA THR A 64 -14.20 6.69 -11.14
C THR A 64 -13.42 5.36 -11.02
N ARG A 65 -13.78 4.29 -11.77
CA ARG A 65 -13.16 2.96 -11.64
C ARG A 65 -12.04 2.76 -12.65
N ARG A 66 -10.85 2.37 -12.16
CA ARG A 66 -9.68 2.03 -12.98
C ARG A 66 -9.97 0.83 -13.90
N ALA A 67 -9.32 0.78 -15.07
CA ALA A 67 -9.37 -0.38 -15.95
C ALA A 67 -8.85 -1.63 -15.24
N ALA A 68 -9.44 -2.79 -15.54
CA ALA A 68 -9.04 -4.07 -14.95
C ALA A 68 -8.31 -4.91 -15.99
N ARG A 69 -7.04 -5.23 -15.71
CA ARG A 69 -6.14 -5.93 -16.63
C ARG A 69 -5.45 -7.08 -15.92
N MET A 70 -5.27 -8.21 -16.61
CA MET A 70 -4.37 -9.29 -16.19
C MET A 70 -3.31 -9.50 -17.26
N VAL A 71 -2.07 -9.69 -16.82
CA VAL A 71 -0.93 -9.96 -17.67
C VAL A 71 -0.36 -11.31 -17.30
N VAL A 72 -0.27 -12.21 -18.27
CA VAL A 72 0.21 -13.59 -18.10
C VAL A 72 1.55 -13.77 -18.82
N MET A 73 2.50 -14.43 -18.17
CA MET A 73 3.75 -14.87 -18.78
C MET A 73 4.00 -16.36 -18.53
N TYR A 74 4.46 -17.09 -19.54
CA TYR A 74 4.80 -18.51 -19.42
C TYR A 74 6.13 -18.71 -18.69
N SER A 75 6.23 -19.83 -17.98
CA SER A 75 7.44 -20.22 -17.22
C SER A 75 8.68 -20.46 -18.08
N ASP A 76 8.54 -20.75 -19.38
CA ASP A 76 9.65 -20.91 -20.33
C ASP A 76 10.05 -19.62 -21.06
N HIS A 77 9.39 -18.50 -20.77
CA HIS A 77 9.74 -17.22 -21.37
C HIS A 77 11.01 -16.65 -20.71
N PRO A 78 12.02 -16.16 -21.46
CA PRO A 78 13.28 -15.67 -20.89
C PRO A 78 13.12 -14.53 -19.88
N ASP A 79 12.11 -13.68 -20.09
CA ASP A 79 11.85 -12.52 -19.21
C ASP A 79 11.00 -12.84 -17.96
N VAL A 80 10.66 -14.12 -17.71
CA VAL A 80 9.78 -14.50 -16.58
C VAL A 80 10.36 -14.09 -15.22
N PHE A 81 11.67 -14.18 -15.05
CA PHE A 81 12.34 -13.79 -13.80
C PHE A 81 12.23 -12.29 -13.53
N GLU A 82 12.26 -11.46 -14.57
CA GLU A 82 12.11 -10.01 -14.44
C GLU A 82 10.63 -9.62 -14.30
N PHE A 83 9.74 -10.34 -14.98
CA PHE A 83 8.29 -10.18 -14.88
C PHE A 83 7.79 -10.34 -13.44
N VAL A 84 8.26 -11.39 -12.74
CA VAL A 84 7.92 -11.66 -11.33
C VAL A 84 8.33 -10.49 -10.41
N LYS A 85 9.49 -9.87 -10.66
CA LYS A 85 10.05 -8.80 -9.81
C LYS A 85 9.49 -7.41 -10.12
N THR A 86 8.85 -7.23 -11.27
CA THR A 86 8.49 -5.91 -11.80
C THR A 86 7.62 -5.12 -10.81
N LYS A 87 6.54 -5.72 -10.31
CA LYS A 87 5.63 -5.04 -9.37
C LYS A 87 6.19 -4.94 -7.96
N PHE A 88 7.01 -5.88 -7.55
CA PHE A 88 7.66 -5.85 -6.23
C PHE A 88 8.54 -4.62 -6.09
N ARG A 89 9.38 -4.33 -7.09
CA ARG A 89 10.21 -3.10 -7.07
C ARG A 89 9.39 -1.81 -7.02
N GLN A 90 8.18 -1.82 -7.60
CA GLN A 90 7.28 -0.67 -7.54
C GLN A 90 6.58 -0.57 -6.19
N GLU A 91 6.24 -1.70 -5.57
CA GLU A 91 5.70 -1.77 -4.22
C GLU A 91 6.71 -1.25 -3.18
N GLU A 92 8.00 -1.57 -3.33
CA GLU A 92 9.05 -1.03 -2.45
C GLU A 92 9.13 0.50 -2.51
N ILE A 93 8.99 1.09 -3.70
CA ILE A 93 8.88 2.55 -3.86
C ILE A 93 7.63 3.07 -3.14
N ALA A 94 6.50 2.35 -3.24
CA ALA A 94 5.26 2.70 -2.55
C ALA A 94 5.44 2.68 -1.03
N LYS A 95 6.05 1.61 -0.49
CA LYS A 95 6.30 1.43 0.94
C LYS A 95 7.14 2.57 1.50
N VAL A 96 8.23 2.95 0.82
CA VAL A 96 9.08 4.08 1.24
C VAL A 96 8.26 5.39 1.27
N ILE A 97 7.49 5.67 0.21
CA ILE A 97 6.65 6.89 0.15
C ILE A 97 5.62 6.91 1.30
N LEU A 98 4.98 5.78 1.57
CA LEU A 98 3.95 5.65 2.61
C LEU A 98 4.54 5.72 4.02
N GLN A 99 5.69 5.08 4.24
CA GLN A 99 6.40 5.08 5.50
C GLN A 99 6.81 6.50 5.89
N GLU A 100 7.45 7.25 4.98
CA GLU A 100 7.81 8.65 5.22
C GLU A 100 6.57 9.50 5.55
N HIS A 101 5.46 9.29 4.83
CA HIS A 101 4.20 9.98 5.08
C HIS A 101 3.63 9.68 6.48
N ASN A 102 3.57 8.39 6.84
CA ASN A 102 3.01 7.93 8.12
C ASN A 102 3.87 8.37 9.31
N VAL A 103 5.20 8.37 9.18
CA VAL A 103 6.12 8.90 10.20
C VAL A 103 5.89 10.40 10.38
N GLN A 104 5.78 11.19 9.30
CA GLN A 104 5.50 12.63 9.40
C GLN A 104 4.15 12.92 10.09
N TYR A 105 3.09 12.19 9.72
CA TYR A 105 1.78 12.32 10.36
C TYR A 105 1.81 11.91 11.83
N GLY A 106 2.45 10.79 12.15
CA GLY A 106 2.63 10.28 13.51
C GLY A 106 3.41 11.24 14.41
N LEU A 107 4.53 11.79 13.90
CA LEU A 107 5.34 12.80 14.59
C LEU A 107 4.52 14.04 14.92
N ARG A 108 3.71 14.53 13.98
CA ARG A 108 2.83 15.69 14.21
C ARG A 108 1.80 15.40 15.30
N LYS A 109 1.14 14.24 15.27
CA LYS A 109 0.19 13.83 16.33
C LYS A 109 0.87 13.75 17.69
N LEU A 110 2.05 13.16 17.75
CA LEU A 110 2.84 13.07 18.97
C LEU A 110 3.23 14.46 19.48
N ALA A 111 3.65 15.37 18.59
CA ALA A 111 3.93 16.76 18.94
C ALA A 111 2.70 17.51 19.47
N GLU A 112 1.52 17.35 18.84
CA GLU A 112 0.25 17.93 19.30
C GLU A 112 -0.18 17.43 20.70
N MET A 113 0.20 16.21 21.07
CA MET A 113 -0.02 15.67 22.41
C MET A 113 1.03 16.21 23.39
N LYS A 114 2.31 16.16 23.01
CA LYS A 114 3.45 16.58 23.85
C LYS A 114 3.50 18.08 24.10
N ILE A 115 2.92 18.90 23.24
CA ILE A 115 2.77 20.35 23.51
C ILE A 115 1.82 20.64 24.69
N LYS A 116 0.88 19.73 24.99
CA LYS A 116 -0.07 19.87 26.10
C LYS A 116 0.46 19.24 27.39
N ASP A 117 0.99 18.01 27.28
CA ASP A 117 1.27 17.15 28.44
C ASP A 117 2.74 16.70 28.55
N GLY A 118 3.65 17.18 27.69
CA GLY A 118 5.06 16.78 27.66
C GLY A 118 5.96 17.53 28.64
N SER A 119 7.17 17.00 28.87
CA SER A 119 8.25 17.72 29.56
C SER A 119 8.61 19.01 28.83
N PRO A 120 9.28 20.00 29.45
CA PRO A 120 9.57 21.24 28.75
C PRO A 120 10.56 21.04 27.57
N GLU A 121 11.42 20.03 27.56
CA GLU A 121 12.19 19.59 26.38
C GLU A 121 11.27 19.03 25.28
N GLU A 122 10.32 18.18 25.64
CA GLU A 122 9.33 17.61 24.71
C GLU A 122 8.40 18.68 24.13
N GLN A 123 8.07 19.73 24.90
CA GLN A 123 7.29 20.87 24.43
C GLN A 123 8.07 21.73 23.43
N ILE A 124 9.38 21.88 23.61
CA ILE A 124 10.26 22.57 22.65
C ILE A 124 10.37 21.74 21.36
N ALA A 125 10.64 20.44 21.48
CA ALA A 125 10.64 19.51 20.36
C ALA A 125 9.32 19.55 19.59
N ALA A 126 8.19 19.54 20.31
CA ALA A 126 6.86 19.65 19.73
C ALA A 126 6.66 20.97 18.97
N LYS A 127 7.05 22.11 19.55
CA LYS A 127 6.94 23.43 18.90
C LYS A 127 7.83 23.52 17.65
N MET A 128 9.06 23.02 17.72
CA MET A 128 9.96 22.97 16.57
C MET A 128 9.34 22.15 15.44
N LEU A 129 8.85 20.96 15.76
CA LEU A 129 8.23 20.08 14.79
C LEU A 129 6.99 20.75 14.17
N LEU A 130 6.08 21.30 14.99
CA LEU A 130 4.87 22.01 14.55
C LEU A 130 5.11 23.33 13.81
N SER A 131 6.31 23.92 13.94
CA SER A 131 6.70 25.12 13.18
C SER A 131 7.19 24.81 11.77
N THR A 132 7.50 23.54 11.47
CA THR A 132 7.83 23.13 10.10
C THR A 132 6.57 23.06 9.25
N PRO A 133 6.62 23.50 7.98
CA PRO A 133 5.49 23.37 7.07
C PRO A 133 5.26 21.88 6.77
N PHE A 134 4.30 21.26 7.47
CA PHE A 134 3.85 19.91 7.13
C PHE A 134 3.08 19.93 5.81
N VAL A 135 3.41 18.97 4.94
CA VAL A 135 2.75 18.81 3.64
C VAL A 135 1.35 18.17 3.77
N VAL A 136 1.01 17.60 4.94
CA VAL A 136 -0.19 16.76 5.10
C VAL A 136 -0.87 16.94 6.46
N ASP A 137 -2.17 17.21 6.45
CA ASP A 137 -3.03 17.36 7.65
C ASP A 137 -3.88 16.11 7.96
N LYS A 138 -3.82 15.07 7.13
CA LYS A 138 -4.69 13.89 7.22
C LYS A 138 -3.86 12.62 7.17
N SER A 139 -4.34 11.58 7.87
CA SER A 139 -3.92 10.21 7.61
C SER A 139 -4.16 9.85 6.15
N PHE A 140 -3.47 8.82 5.68
CA PHE A 140 -3.56 8.37 4.30
C PHE A 140 -5.02 8.32 3.80
N SER A 141 -5.28 9.00 2.70
CA SER A 141 -6.61 9.17 2.10
C SER A 141 -6.76 8.19 0.92
N PRO A 142 -7.95 7.64 0.65
CA PRO A 142 -8.21 6.88 -0.57
C PRO A 142 -7.84 7.63 -1.87
N ALA A 143 -7.77 8.96 -1.85
CA ALA A 143 -7.31 9.77 -2.98
C ALA A 143 -5.79 9.67 -3.25
N MET A 144 -4.98 9.38 -2.23
CA MET A 144 -3.54 9.13 -2.43
C MET A 144 -3.28 7.74 -3.00
N ASP A 145 -4.17 6.78 -2.77
CA ASP A 145 -4.08 5.45 -3.39
C ASP A 145 -4.15 5.53 -4.92
N ASP A 146 -5.07 6.34 -5.44
CA ASP A 146 -5.17 6.61 -6.88
C ASP A 146 -3.96 7.37 -7.42
N LEU A 147 -3.35 8.25 -6.62
CA LEU A 147 -2.14 8.98 -6.99
C LEU A 147 -0.93 8.03 -7.07
N ILE A 148 -0.69 7.22 -6.04
CA ILE A 148 0.48 6.33 -5.94
C ILE A 148 0.32 5.17 -6.93
N TYR A 149 -0.72 4.36 -6.76
CA TYR A 149 -0.90 3.14 -7.56
C TYR A 149 -1.56 3.40 -8.92
N GLY A 150 -2.33 4.47 -9.08
CA GLY A 150 -2.98 4.78 -10.37
C GLY A 150 -2.13 5.64 -11.30
N GLN A 151 -1.37 6.60 -10.77
CA GLN A 151 -0.70 7.64 -11.58
C GLN A 151 0.82 7.61 -11.49
N THR A 152 1.40 7.18 -10.37
CA THR A 152 2.85 7.31 -10.12
C THR A 152 3.61 6.04 -10.48
N LEU A 153 3.20 4.92 -9.89
CA LEU A 153 3.85 3.63 -10.07
C LEU A 153 3.51 3.01 -11.43
N SER A 154 4.45 2.24 -11.98
CA SER A 154 4.24 1.50 -13.23
C SER A 154 3.78 0.07 -12.93
N ASN A 155 3.09 -0.55 -13.89
CA ASN A 155 2.62 -1.94 -13.82
C ASN A 155 1.65 -2.20 -12.64
N GLN A 156 1.04 -1.16 -12.06
CA GLN A 156 0.09 -1.29 -10.95
C GLN A 156 -1.38 -1.31 -11.41
N ASN A 157 -1.65 -1.05 -12.70
CA ASN A 157 -2.99 -1.14 -13.29
C ASN A 157 -3.25 -2.52 -13.93
N ALA A 158 -2.44 -3.53 -13.60
CA ALA A 158 -2.62 -4.90 -14.04
C ALA A 158 -2.26 -5.90 -12.93
N ASN A 159 -2.94 -7.04 -12.88
CA ASN A 159 -2.57 -8.18 -12.06
C ASN A 159 -1.58 -9.05 -12.85
N HIS A 160 -0.42 -9.37 -12.27
CA HIS A 160 0.55 -10.27 -12.90
C HIS A 160 0.26 -11.73 -12.54
N THR A 161 0.48 -12.63 -13.50
CA THR A 161 0.32 -14.08 -13.29
C THR A 161 1.34 -14.86 -14.09
N VAL A 162 2.00 -15.82 -13.45
CA VAL A 162 2.87 -16.78 -14.14
C VAL A 162 2.04 -18.01 -14.49
N SER A 163 2.07 -18.41 -15.76
CA SER A 163 1.43 -19.63 -16.25
C SER A 163 2.46 -20.74 -16.41
N MET A 164 2.41 -21.73 -15.52
CA MET A 164 3.33 -22.86 -15.47
C MET A 164 2.89 -23.90 -16.49
N LYS A 165 3.74 -24.14 -17.51
CA LYS A 165 3.53 -25.18 -18.53
C LYS A 165 3.81 -26.58 -17.99
N SER A 166 3.29 -27.61 -18.67
CA SER A 166 3.48 -29.02 -18.31
C SER A 166 4.95 -29.39 -18.07
N GLY A 167 5.84 -28.96 -18.97
CA GLY A 167 7.28 -29.24 -18.86
C GLY A 167 7.93 -28.71 -17.58
N PHE A 168 7.41 -27.63 -16.98
CA PHE A 168 7.88 -27.14 -15.68
C PHE A 168 7.56 -28.15 -14.57
N TRP A 169 6.31 -28.65 -14.52
CA TRP A 169 5.88 -29.60 -13.51
C TRP A 169 6.52 -30.98 -13.70
N VAL A 170 6.73 -31.42 -14.94
CA VAL A 170 7.51 -32.65 -15.23
C VAL A 170 8.94 -32.51 -14.70
N ALA A 171 9.61 -31.39 -14.97
CA ALA A 171 10.97 -31.14 -14.47
C ALA A 171 10.99 -31.11 -12.93
N PHE A 172 10.00 -30.46 -12.30
CA PHE A 172 9.86 -30.40 -10.84
C PHE A 172 9.70 -31.80 -10.23
N GLN A 173 8.81 -32.62 -10.77
CA GLN A 173 8.57 -34.00 -10.28
C GLN A 173 9.80 -34.90 -10.43
N LYS A 174 10.60 -34.70 -11.48
CA LYS A 174 11.82 -35.48 -11.73
C LYS A 174 13.06 -34.96 -11.00
N GLY A 175 13.01 -33.77 -10.41
CA GLY A 175 14.20 -33.10 -9.88
C GLY A 175 15.20 -32.72 -10.98
N GLU A 176 14.69 -32.38 -12.16
CA GLU A 176 15.48 -31.97 -13.33
C GLU A 176 15.40 -30.44 -13.55
N LYS A 177 16.37 -29.90 -14.28
CA LYS A 177 16.36 -28.50 -14.70
C LYS A 177 15.30 -28.24 -15.76
N TYR A 178 14.70 -27.06 -15.68
CA TYR A 178 13.90 -26.48 -16.75
C TYR A 178 14.66 -25.35 -17.45
N ALA A 179 14.14 -24.87 -18.57
CA ALA A 179 14.86 -23.93 -19.41
C ALA A 179 13.97 -22.85 -20.00
N THR A 180 14.45 -21.61 -20.01
CA THR A 180 13.87 -20.53 -20.80
C THR A 180 14.44 -20.51 -22.22
N ARG A 181 13.60 -20.15 -23.18
CA ARG A 181 13.90 -20.31 -24.61
C ARG A 181 13.50 -19.07 -25.40
N TRP A 182 14.25 -18.72 -26.43
CA TRP A 182 13.82 -17.63 -27.33
C TRP A 182 12.46 -17.95 -27.96
N VAL A 183 11.67 -16.90 -28.17
CA VAL A 183 10.29 -17.06 -28.66
C VAL A 183 10.27 -17.44 -30.13
N LYS A 184 11.17 -16.88 -30.95
CA LYS A 184 11.27 -17.23 -32.38
C LYS A 184 12.22 -18.37 -32.69
N ASP A 185 13.08 -18.75 -31.76
CA ASP A 185 13.95 -19.92 -31.87
C ASP A 185 13.94 -20.73 -30.56
N PRO A 186 12.96 -21.62 -30.37
CA PRO A 186 12.87 -22.45 -29.17
C PRO A 186 14.07 -23.38 -28.96
N SER A 187 14.90 -23.63 -29.99
CA SER A 187 16.11 -24.45 -29.83
C SER A 187 17.20 -23.72 -29.03
N HIS A 188 17.17 -22.39 -29.03
CA HIS A 188 18.09 -21.56 -28.28
C HIS A 188 17.69 -21.47 -26.81
N ILE A 189 18.55 -22.03 -25.93
CA ILE A 189 18.40 -21.94 -24.47
C ILE A 189 19.02 -20.65 -23.99
N VAL A 190 18.22 -19.79 -23.34
CA VAL A 190 18.73 -18.56 -22.72
C VAL A 190 19.27 -18.85 -21.32
N ARG A 191 18.51 -19.64 -20.54
CA ARG A 191 18.86 -19.98 -19.16
C ARG A 191 18.27 -21.33 -18.79
N GLU A 192 19.07 -22.17 -18.15
CA GLU A 192 18.58 -23.33 -17.38
C GLU A 192 18.44 -22.97 -15.90
N TYR A 193 17.42 -23.50 -15.24
CA TYR A 193 17.13 -23.24 -13.83
C TYR A 193 16.40 -24.42 -13.17
N GLU A 194 16.59 -24.56 -11.85
CA GLU A 194 15.82 -25.52 -11.06
C GLU A 194 14.40 -24.97 -10.85
N PRO A 195 13.32 -25.76 -11.05
CA PRO A 195 11.94 -25.28 -10.87
C PRO A 195 11.68 -24.57 -9.52
N MET A 196 12.32 -25.06 -8.45
CA MET A 196 12.27 -24.44 -7.12
C MET A 196 12.81 -23.01 -7.09
N GLU A 197 13.75 -22.66 -7.96
CA GLU A 197 14.29 -21.30 -8.04
C GLU A 197 13.20 -20.30 -8.44
N LEU A 198 12.38 -20.63 -9.45
CA LEU A 198 11.30 -19.76 -9.89
C LEU A 198 10.19 -19.68 -8.83
N LEU A 199 9.85 -20.80 -8.18
CA LEU A 199 8.87 -20.82 -7.09
C LEU A 199 9.31 -19.95 -5.91
N ASN A 200 10.58 -20.01 -5.51
CA ASN A 200 11.11 -19.19 -4.42
C ASN A 200 11.07 -17.70 -4.78
N ILE A 201 11.45 -17.32 -6.00
CA ILE A 201 11.40 -15.91 -6.44
C ILE A 201 9.96 -15.41 -6.54
N MET A 202 9.02 -16.26 -6.96
CA MET A 202 7.60 -15.93 -6.92
C MET A 202 7.11 -15.78 -5.48
N ALA A 203 7.52 -16.65 -4.56
CA ALA A 203 7.13 -16.59 -3.17
C ALA A 203 7.61 -15.31 -2.48
N ASP A 204 8.88 -14.94 -2.67
CA ASP A 204 9.44 -13.66 -2.20
C ASP A 204 8.64 -12.45 -2.74
N ALA A 205 8.31 -12.45 -4.04
CA ALA A 205 7.50 -11.40 -4.63
C ALA A 205 6.09 -11.35 -3.99
N ILE A 206 5.39 -12.48 -3.92
CA ILE A 206 4.04 -12.60 -3.34
C ILE A 206 4.04 -12.19 -1.86
N TRP A 207 5.05 -12.60 -1.10
CA TRP A 207 5.19 -12.25 0.31
C TRP A 207 5.27 -10.74 0.51
N ASN A 208 5.94 -10.06 -0.43
CA ASN A 208 6.20 -8.62 -0.38
C ASN A 208 5.17 -7.74 -1.11
N ASN A 209 4.36 -8.27 -2.03
CA ASN A 209 3.47 -7.49 -2.88
C ASN A 209 2.14 -8.18 -3.30
N ALA A 210 1.83 -9.39 -2.80
CA ALA A 210 0.68 -10.25 -3.18
C ALA A 210 0.62 -10.76 -4.63
N GLU A 211 1.71 -10.68 -5.40
CA GLU A 211 1.80 -11.01 -6.82
C GLU A 211 3.16 -11.64 -7.19
N PRO A 212 3.25 -12.43 -8.27
CA PRO A 212 2.20 -12.77 -9.22
C PRO A 212 1.26 -13.88 -8.74
N GLY A 213 0.09 -13.98 -9.35
CA GLY A 213 -0.73 -15.20 -9.27
C GLY A 213 -0.11 -16.38 -10.02
N LEU A 214 -0.69 -17.56 -9.87
CA LEU A 214 -0.27 -18.80 -10.54
C LEU A 214 -1.42 -19.38 -11.37
N HIS A 215 -1.12 -19.70 -12.63
CA HIS A 215 -1.96 -20.52 -13.51
C HIS A 215 -1.27 -21.86 -13.76
N ASN A 216 -1.89 -22.96 -13.34
CA ASN A 216 -1.44 -24.31 -13.68
C ASN A 216 -1.95 -24.64 -15.09
N ASN A 217 -1.14 -24.37 -16.11
CA ASN A 217 -1.57 -24.35 -17.50
C ASN A 217 -2.02 -25.73 -17.99
N ASP A 218 -1.32 -26.78 -17.55
CA ASP A 218 -1.66 -28.18 -17.79
C ASP A 218 -3.04 -28.52 -17.20
N ILE A 219 -3.29 -28.18 -15.93
CA ILE A 219 -4.57 -28.41 -15.26
C ILE A 219 -5.69 -27.60 -15.91
N ILE A 220 -5.45 -26.34 -16.27
CA ILE A 220 -6.40 -25.51 -17.03
C ILE A 220 -6.83 -26.20 -18.31
N ASN A 221 -5.86 -26.74 -19.08
CA ASN A 221 -6.13 -27.37 -20.37
C ASN A 221 -6.70 -28.79 -20.25
N PHE A 222 -6.37 -29.53 -19.18
CA PHE A 222 -7.00 -30.80 -18.82
C PHE A 222 -8.52 -30.64 -18.62
N TRP A 223 -8.94 -29.56 -17.96
CA TRP A 223 -10.36 -29.23 -17.73
C TRP A 223 -11.00 -28.41 -18.86
N SER A 224 -10.28 -28.13 -19.95
CA SER A 224 -10.77 -27.30 -21.04
C SER A 224 -11.67 -28.08 -21.98
N THR A 225 -12.91 -27.62 -22.15
CA THR A 225 -13.82 -28.16 -23.16
C THR A 225 -13.36 -27.83 -24.59
N PHE A 226 -12.36 -26.95 -24.75
CA PHE A 226 -11.89 -26.43 -26.03
C PHE A 226 -10.63 -27.12 -26.57
N ARG A 227 -10.07 -28.10 -25.83
CA ARG A 227 -8.72 -28.64 -26.06
C ARG A 227 -8.47 -29.17 -27.47
N ASP A 228 -9.49 -29.71 -28.14
CA ASP A 228 -9.37 -30.22 -29.52
C ASP A 228 -9.20 -29.10 -30.57
N GLU A 229 -9.61 -27.86 -30.25
CA GLU A 229 -9.50 -26.70 -31.16
C GLU A 229 -8.38 -25.74 -30.76
N CYS A 230 -8.26 -25.42 -29.47
CA CYS A 230 -7.27 -24.47 -29.00
C CYS A 230 -6.80 -24.75 -27.57
N MET A 231 -5.60 -24.26 -27.27
CA MET A 231 -5.09 -24.18 -25.91
C MET A 231 -5.59 -22.90 -25.23
N ILE A 232 -5.90 -22.98 -23.93
CA ILE A 232 -6.18 -21.80 -23.12
C ILE A 232 -4.86 -21.19 -22.67
N GLU A 233 -4.65 -19.92 -23.05
CA GLU A 233 -3.39 -19.21 -22.86
C GLU A 233 -3.45 -18.15 -21.75
N THR A 234 -4.65 -17.73 -21.36
CA THR A 234 -4.87 -16.68 -20.36
C THR A 234 -6.27 -16.82 -19.74
N SER A 235 -6.60 -15.93 -18.81
CA SER A 235 -7.91 -15.84 -18.16
C SER A 235 -8.41 -14.38 -18.23
N ASN A 236 -9.56 -14.08 -17.63
CA ASN A 236 -9.98 -12.70 -17.38
C ASN A 236 -9.26 -12.11 -16.14
N PRO A 237 -9.43 -10.81 -15.81
CA PRO A 237 -8.72 -10.16 -14.69
C PRO A 237 -8.82 -10.85 -13.32
N CYS A 238 -9.85 -11.67 -13.14
CA CYS A 238 -10.19 -12.32 -11.87
C CYS A 238 -9.86 -13.83 -11.88
N SER A 239 -9.23 -14.35 -12.93
CA SER A 239 -8.77 -15.75 -13.05
C SER A 239 -9.86 -16.83 -13.10
N GLU A 240 -11.16 -16.53 -13.11
CA GLU A 240 -12.25 -17.52 -13.14
C GLU A 240 -12.69 -17.96 -14.55
N TYR A 241 -12.52 -17.10 -15.56
CA TYR A 241 -12.99 -17.36 -16.92
C TYR A 241 -11.86 -17.91 -17.81
N LEU A 242 -11.90 -19.21 -18.04
CA LEU A 242 -10.93 -19.94 -18.85
C LEU A 242 -11.55 -20.28 -20.21
N GLY A 243 -11.59 -19.28 -21.10
CA GLY A 243 -12.18 -19.40 -22.43
C GLY A 243 -11.22 -19.06 -23.58
N PRO A 244 -11.62 -19.33 -24.83
CA PRO A 244 -10.81 -19.02 -26.01
C PRO A 244 -10.47 -17.52 -26.13
N LEU A 245 -9.38 -17.19 -26.83
CA LEU A 245 -9.02 -15.80 -27.11
C LEU A 245 -10.15 -15.04 -27.81
N PHE A 246 -10.28 -13.76 -27.49
CA PHE A 246 -11.37 -12.91 -27.96
C PHE A 246 -12.75 -13.51 -27.67
N SER A 247 -12.98 -14.08 -26.48
CA SER A 247 -14.32 -14.44 -26.02
C SER A 247 -14.66 -13.65 -24.75
N SER A 248 -15.94 -13.63 -24.36
CA SER A 248 -16.40 -12.91 -23.18
C SER A 248 -17.08 -13.82 -22.17
N CYS A 249 -17.06 -13.39 -20.91
CA CYS A 249 -17.74 -14.05 -19.81
C CYS A 249 -19.15 -13.46 -19.63
N ASN A 250 -20.17 -14.33 -19.61
CA ASN A 250 -21.56 -13.94 -19.30
C ASN A 250 -21.91 -14.41 -17.90
N LEU A 251 -21.66 -13.56 -16.91
CA LEU A 251 -21.60 -13.93 -15.50
C LEU A 251 -22.91 -13.71 -14.74
N SER A 252 -23.23 -14.64 -13.84
CA SER A 252 -24.23 -14.44 -12.78
C SER A 252 -23.88 -15.30 -11.56
N SER A 253 -24.35 -14.93 -10.37
CA SER A 253 -24.07 -15.69 -9.15
C SER A 253 -25.28 -15.82 -8.25
N PHE A 254 -25.40 -16.96 -7.58
CA PHE A 254 -26.43 -17.22 -6.57
C PHE A 254 -25.88 -17.11 -5.16
N ASN A 255 -26.55 -16.34 -4.29
CA ASN A 255 -26.33 -16.43 -2.84
C ASN A 255 -26.91 -17.77 -2.36
N VAL A 256 -26.05 -18.75 -2.08
CA VAL A 256 -26.49 -20.13 -1.74
C VAL A 256 -27.35 -20.20 -0.49
N LEU A 257 -27.11 -19.28 0.46
CA LEU A 257 -27.87 -19.21 1.70
C LEU A 257 -29.37 -18.95 1.45
N ARG A 258 -29.74 -18.27 0.36
CA ARG A 258 -31.15 -17.96 0.06
C ARG A 258 -31.98 -19.21 -0.31
N PHE A 259 -31.31 -20.32 -0.61
CA PHE A 259 -31.91 -21.63 -0.89
C PHE A 259 -31.91 -22.56 0.33
N TYR A 260 -31.36 -22.14 1.47
CA TYR A 260 -31.40 -22.91 2.70
C TYR A 260 -32.47 -22.34 3.64
N ARG A 261 -33.55 -23.08 3.87
CA ARG A 261 -34.69 -22.66 4.71
C ARG A 261 -35.19 -23.84 5.55
N ASN A 262 -35.63 -23.57 6.77
CA ASN A 262 -36.19 -24.59 7.66
C ASN A 262 -35.28 -25.84 7.84
N ASN A 263 -33.96 -25.63 7.88
CA ASN A 263 -32.94 -26.68 7.92
C ASN A 263 -32.87 -27.60 6.68
N GLU A 264 -33.44 -27.19 5.55
CA GLU A 264 -33.43 -27.92 4.28
C GLU A 264 -32.88 -27.03 3.15
N PHE A 265 -32.12 -27.61 2.23
CA PHE A 265 -31.69 -26.96 1.00
C PHE A 265 -32.74 -27.23 -0.08
N GLU A 266 -33.37 -26.17 -0.60
CA GLU A 266 -34.47 -26.25 -1.55
C GLU A 266 -33.97 -26.58 -2.97
N ILE A 267 -33.54 -27.83 -3.19
CA ILE A 267 -32.90 -28.34 -4.43
C ILE A 267 -33.68 -27.94 -5.69
N ASP A 268 -35.00 -28.18 -5.72
CA ASP A 268 -35.82 -27.89 -6.90
C ASP A 268 -35.90 -26.39 -7.22
N LYS A 269 -35.97 -25.55 -6.19
CA LYS A 269 -35.96 -24.08 -6.36
C LYS A 269 -34.61 -23.59 -6.85
N PHE A 270 -33.52 -24.15 -6.32
CA PHE A 270 -32.18 -23.88 -6.80
C PHE A 270 -32.03 -24.26 -8.27
N MET A 271 -32.41 -25.47 -8.65
CA MET A 271 -32.35 -25.94 -10.04
C MET A 271 -33.22 -25.08 -10.98
N HIS A 272 -34.41 -24.67 -10.52
CA HIS A 272 -35.28 -23.79 -11.29
C HIS A 272 -34.66 -22.39 -11.50
N ALA A 273 -34.06 -21.81 -10.46
CA ALA A 273 -33.36 -20.54 -10.55
C ALA A 273 -32.16 -20.62 -11.51
N VAL A 274 -31.36 -21.70 -11.42
CA VAL A 274 -30.24 -21.97 -12.33
C VAL A 274 -30.73 -22.07 -13.78
N LYS A 275 -31.86 -22.74 -14.03
CA LYS A 275 -32.47 -22.80 -15.37
C LYS A 275 -32.80 -21.41 -15.90
N ILE A 276 -33.40 -20.54 -15.09
CA ILE A 276 -33.70 -19.16 -15.50
C ILE A 276 -32.41 -18.39 -15.82
N ALA A 277 -31.39 -18.50 -14.98
CA ALA A 277 -30.12 -17.81 -15.19
C ALA A 277 -29.41 -18.30 -16.47
N MET A 278 -29.42 -19.61 -16.75
CA MET A 278 -28.89 -20.17 -17.99
C MET A 278 -29.63 -19.66 -19.22
N LEU A 279 -30.96 -19.60 -19.18
CA LEU A 279 -31.76 -19.05 -20.28
C LEU A 279 -31.43 -17.57 -20.52
N ALA A 280 -31.37 -16.78 -19.45
CA ALA A 280 -31.02 -15.36 -19.53
C ALA A 280 -29.60 -15.16 -20.08
N ALA A 281 -28.62 -15.95 -19.61
CA ALA A 281 -27.24 -15.89 -20.08
C ALA A 281 -27.12 -16.28 -21.56
N ASP A 282 -27.79 -17.35 -21.99
CA ASP A 282 -27.79 -17.79 -23.40
C ASP A 282 -28.47 -16.76 -24.32
N MET A 283 -29.53 -16.09 -23.86
CA MET A 283 -30.12 -14.96 -24.57
C MET A 283 -29.17 -13.76 -24.64
N ASN A 284 -28.45 -13.47 -23.56
CA ASN A 284 -27.49 -12.37 -23.51
C ASN A 284 -26.32 -12.58 -24.48
N VAL A 285 -25.85 -13.81 -24.68
CA VAL A 285 -24.85 -14.14 -25.71
C VAL A 285 -25.27 -13.63 -27.11
N SER A 286 -26.57 -13.71 -27.43
CA SER A 286 -27.10 -13.32 -28.74
C SER A 286 -27.55 -11.87 -28.84
N LYS A 287 -27.80 -11.19 -27.72
CA LYS A 287 -28.34 -9.81 -27.68
C LYS A 287 -27.38 -8.79 -27.06
N GLY A 288 -26.29 -9.25 -26.46
CA GLY A 288 -25.31 -8.40 -25.77
C GLY A 288 -24.58 -7.46 -26.72
N GLY A 289 -24.24 -6.28 -26.22
CA GLY A 289 -23.30 -5.37 -26.87
C GLY A 289 -21.87 -5.81 -26.58
N PHE A 290 -21.06 -5.98 -27.62
CA PHE A 290 -19.66 -6.33 -27.50
C PHE A 290 -18.77 -5.19 -28.00
N PRO A 291 -17.63 -4.92 -27.32
CA PRO A 291 -16.80 -3.76 -27.64
C PRO A 291 -16.10 -3.86 -29.00
N ILE A 292 -15.81 -5.08 -29.46
CA ILE A 292 -15.16 -5.34 -30.75
C ILE A 292 -15.79 -6.56 -31.46
N PRO A 293 -15.79 -6.59 -32.81
CA PRO A 293 -16.40 -7.66 -33.59
C PRO A 293 -15.85 -9.06 -33.28
N GLU A 294 -14.55 -9.18 -33.03
CA GLU A 294 -13.91 -10.47 -32.75
C GLU A 294 -14.49 -11.12 -31.49
N ILE A 295 -14.74 -10.33 -30.44
CA ILE A 295 -15.38 -10.79 -29.20
C ILE A 295 -16.83 -11.21 -29.45
N ALA A 296 -17.58 -10.44 -30.25
CA ALA A 296 -18.95 -10.78 -30.60
C ALA A 296 -19.03 -12.12 -31.32
N ILE A 297 -18.21 -12.31 -32.35
CA ILE A 297 -18.19 -13.50 -33.19
C ILE A 297 -17.85 -14.74 -32.36
N ASN A 298 -16.75 -14.70 -31.61
CA ASN A 298 -16.31 -15.85 -30.83
C ASN A 298 -17.24 -16.15 -29.65
N THR A 299 -17.76 -15.14 -28.96
CA THR A 299 -18.75 -15.36 -27.87
C THR A 299 -20.00 -16.05 -28.41
N VAL A 300 -20.51 -15.65 -29.59
CA VAL A 300 -21.66 -16.30 -30.22
C VAL A 300 -21.32 -17.71 -30.71
N ASN A 301 -20.12 -17.91 -31.26
CA ASN A 301 -19.70 -19.18 -31.82
C ASN A 301 -19.47 -20.27 -30.77
N TYR A 302 -18.95 -19.90 -29.59
CA TYR A 302 -18.72 -20.81 -28.46
C TYR A 302 -19.90 -20.84 -27.45
N ARG A 303 -20.70 -19.77 -27.39
CA ARG A 303 -21.82 -19.59 -26.46
C ARG A 303 -21.43 -19.78 -24.99
N THR A 304 -20.35 -19.13 -24.58
CA THR A 304 -19.82 -19.18 -23.22
C THR A 304 -20.74 -18.45 -22.23
N THR A 305 -21.07 -19.11 -21.12
CA THR A 305 -21.77 -18.51 -19.97
C THR A 305 -20.87 -18.53 -18.73
N GLY A 306 -21.39 -18.26 -17.54
CA GLY A 306 -20.60 -18.29 -16.31
C GLY A 306 -21.47 -18.12 -15.08
N ILE A 307 -22.20 -19.18 -14.74
CA ILE A 307 -23.05 -19.20 -13.55
C ILE A 307 -22.22 -19.65 -12.35
N GLY A 308 -22.28 -18.90 -11.26
CA GLY A 308 -21.47 -19.11 -10.07
C GLY A 308 -22.26 -19.14 -8.77
N LEU A 309 -21.52 -19.35 -7.69
CA LEU A 309 -22.03 -19.33 -6.32
C LEU A 309 -21.38 -18.18 -5.54
N ALA A 310 -22.11 -17.68 -4.56
CA ALA A 310 -21.64 -16.74 -3.57
C ALA A 310 -22.11 -17.17 -2.19
N ASN A 311 -21.41 -16.73 -1.14
CA ASN A 311 -21.73 -16.96 0.25
C ASN A 311 -21.58 -18.43 0.71
N ILE A 312 -20.62 -19.18 0.14
CA ILE A 312 -20.35 -20.56 0.58
C ILE A 312 -19.83 -20.57 2.02
N GLY A 313 -18.85 -19.72 2.35
CA GLY A 313 -18.30 -19.64 3.70
C GLY A 313 -19.34 -19.20 4.73
N GLY A 314 -20.19 -18.22 4.39
CA GLY A 314 -21.29 -17.82 5.26
C GLY A 314 -22.31 -18.94 5.46
N LEU A 315 -22.68 -19.68 4.42
CA LEU A 315 -23.55 -20.86 4.58
C LEU A 315 -22.95 -21.86 5.58
N LEU A 316 -21.68 -22.23 5.44
CA LEU A 316 -21.01 -23.17 6.36
C LEU A 316 -21.03 -22.65 7.80
N MET A 317 -20.71 -21.37 8.01
CA MET A 317 -20.78 -20.72 9.32
C MET A 317 -22.20 -20.76 9.92
N SER A 318 -23.24 -20.48 9.12
CA SER A 318 -24.64 -20.56 9.57
C SER A 318 -25.10 -21.97 9.92
N LEU A 319 -24.44 -22.99 9.38
CA LEU A 319 -24.69 -24.40 9.66
C LEU A 319 -23.93 -24.91 10.91
N GLY A 320 -23.05 -24.09 11.50
CA GLY A 320 -22.17 -24.54 12.58
C GLY A 320 -21.05 -25.46 12.07
N ILE A 321 -20.60 -25.31 10.82
CA ILE A 321 -19.59 -26.19 10.20
C ILE A 321 -18.31 -25.40 9.95
N PRO A 322 -17.13 -25.85 10.45
CA PRO A 322 -15.86 -25.20 10.15
C PRO A 322 -15.59 -25.17 8.65
N TYR A 323 -15.18 -24.00 8.15
CA TYR A 323 -14.91 -23.77 6.74
C TYR A 323 -13.89 -24.75 6.16
N ASP A 324 -12.83 -25.03 6.92
CA ASP A 324 -11.71 -25.90 6.55
C ASP A 324 -11.91 -27.37 6.97
N SER A 325 -13.13 -27.78 7.32
CA SER A 325 -13.43 -29.18 7.63
C SER A 325 -13.66 -30.00 6.36
N ALA A 326 -13.41 -31.31 6.43
CA ALA A 326 -13.77 -32.25 5.36
C ALA A 326 -15.28 -32.17 5.04
N LYS A 327 -16.13 -32.01 6.06
CA LYS A 327 -17.58 -31.80 5.92
C LYS A 327 -17.90 -30.52 5.14
N GLY A 328 -17.27 -29.40 5.49
CA GLY A 328 -17.45 -28.13 4.80
C GLY A 328 -17.07 -28.19 3.32
N ARG A 329 -15.91 -28.79 3.01
CA ARG A 329 -15.45 -29.01 1.63
C ARG A 329 -16.35 -29.96 0.84
N THR A 330 -16.86 -31.01 1.47
CA THR A 330 -17.80 -31.96 0.83
C THR A 330 -19.12 -31.28 0.46
N ILE A 331 -19.65 -30.43 1.35
CA ILE A 331 -20.85 -29.63 1.08
C ILE A 331 -20.59 -28.64 -0.06
N ALA A 332 -19.48 -27.91 -0.02
CA ALA A 332 -19.11 -26.97 -1.07
C ALA A 332 -18.97 -27.65 -2.45
N ALA A 333 -18.32 -28.82 -2.50
CA ALA A 333 -18.22 -29.66 -3.69
C ALA A 333 -19.59 -30.11 -4.21
N SER A 334 -20.50 -30.51 -3.32
CA SER A 334 -21.86 -30.93 -3.69
C SER A 334 -22.67 -29.81 -4.35
N LEU A 335 -22.54 -28.57 -3.84
CA LEU A 335 -23.19 -27.40 -4.41
C LEU A 335 -22.64 -27.06 -5.79
N ALA A 336 -21.32 -27.10 -5.96
CA ALA A 336 -20.68 -26.89 -7.26
C ALA A 336 -21.08 -27.97 -8.28
N SER A 337 -21.13 -29.25 -7.86
CA SER A 337 -21.57 -30.36 -8.70
C SER A 337 -23.04 -30.22 -9.12
N LEU A 338 -23.93 -29.87 -8.19
CA LEU A 338 -25.36 -29.65 -8.48
C LEU A 338 -25.55 -28.48 -9.45
N LEU A 339 -24.84 -27.37 -9.24
CA LEU A 339 -24.89 -26.20 -10.13
C LEU A 339 -24.50 -26.59 -11.56
N THR A 340 -23.31 -27.18 -11.74
CA THR A 340 -22.76 -27.46 -13.06
C THR A 340 -23.54 -28.54 -13.80
N SER A 341 -23.95 -29.61 -13.12
CA SER A 341 -24.81 -30.65 -13.71
C SER A 341 -26.16 -30.09 -14.15
N THR A 342 -26.75 -29.17 -13.37
CA THR A 342 -27.98 -28.47 -13.76
C THR A 342 -27.76 -27.59 -14.98
N CYS A 343 -26.69 -26.79 -15.01
CA CYS A 343 -26.39 -25.95 -16.17
C CYS A 343 -26.19 -26.76 -17.45
N TYR A 344 -25.45 -27.87 -17.40
CA TYR A 344 -25.29 -28.74 -18.57
C TYR A 344 -26.58 -29.46 -18.96
N THR A 345 -27.43 -29.81 -18.00
CA THR A 345 -28.77 -30.37 -18.29
C THR A 345 -29.61 -29.35 -19.06
N VAL A 346 -29.61 -28.08 -18.64
CA VAL A 346 -30.31 -27.00 -19.34
C VAL A 346 -29.71 -26.76 -20.73
N SER A 347 -28.39 -26.73 -20.84
CA SER A 347 -27.67 -26.61 -22.12
C SER A 347 -27.99 -27.75 -23.09
N ALA A 348 -28.08 -28.99 -22.61
CA ALA A 348 -28.49 -30.15 -23.42
C ALA A 348 -29.94 -30.01 -23.92
N ASN A 349 -30.85 -29.61 -23.03
CA ASN A 349 -32.25 -29.39 -23.38
C ASN A 349 -32.41 -28.25 -24.40
N LEU A 350 -31.67 -27.15 -24.24
CA LEU A 350 -31.63 -26.06 -25.20
C LEU A 350 -31.09 -26.51 -26.55
N SER A 351 -30.07 -27.36 -26.57
CA SER A 351 -29.51 -27.91 -27.81
C SER A 351 -30.53 -28.74 -28.57
N ALA A 352 -31.36 -29.52 -27.87
CA ALA A 352 -32.42 -30.30 -28.48
C ALA A 352 -33.52 -29.44 -29.16
N ILE A 353 -33.71 -28.21 -28.68
CA ILE A 353 -34.74 -27.28 -29.19
C ILE A 353 -34.17 -26.33 -30.25
N LEU A 354 -33.00 -25.74 -29.98
CA LEU A 354 -32.41 -24.64 -30.77
C LEU A 354 -31.21 -25.08 -31.62
N GLY A 355 -30.79 -26.34 -31.51
CA GLY A 355 -29.58 -26.86 -32.11
C GLY A 355 -28.32 -26.58 -31.28
N GLU A 356 -27.25 -27.29 -31.62
CA GLU A 356 -25.92 -27.08 -31.05
C GLU A 356 -25.32 -25.73 -31.47
N PHE A 357 -24.30 -25.26 -30.75
CA PHE A 357 -23.56 -24.06 -31.12
C PHE A 357 -22.59 -24.31 -32.28
N THR A 358 -22.26 -23.25 -33.02
CA THR A 358 -21.46 -23.31 -34.27
C THR A 358 -20.17 -24.11 -34.12
N LYS A 359 -19.45 -23.94 -33.01
CA LYS A 359 -18.15 -24.58 -32.76
C LYS A 359 -18.25 -25.97 -32.10
N TYR A 360 -19.45 -26.46 -31.77
CA TYR A 360 -19.62 -27.74 -31.08
C TYR A 360 -18.95 -28.91 -31.82
N PRO A 361 -19.05 -29.05 -33.16
CA PRO A 361 -18.40 -30.15 -33.87
C PRO A 361 -16.88 -30.19 -33.69
N LEU A 362 -16.22 -29.03 -33.55
CA LEU A 362 -14.77 -28.93 -33.42
C LEU A 362 -14.29 -29.35 -32.03
N ILE A 363 -15.08 -29.06 -30.99
CA ILE A 363 -14.70 -29.28 -29.60
C ILE A 363 -15.44 -30.46 -28.94
N LYS A 364 -16.22 -31.22 -29.71
CA LYS A 364 -17.07 -32.31 -29.21
C LYS A 364 -16.26 -33.34 -28.43
N GLY A 365 -15.06 -33.70 -28.87
CA GLY A 365 -14.23 -34.70 -28.20
C GLY A 365 -13.78 -34.24 -26.82
N SER A 366 -13.12 -33.08 -26.74
CA SER A 366 -12.65 -32.46 -25.50
C SER A 366 -13.80 -32.17 -24.53
N MET A 367 -14.92 -31.62 -25.02
CA MET A 367 -16.10 -31.37 -24.20
C MET A 367 -16.67 -32.66 -23.59
N ARG A 368 -16.70 -33.76 -24.35
CA ARG A 368 -17.16 -35.07 -23.82
C ARG A 368 -16.21 -35.64 -22.78
N ARG A 369 -14.90 -35.54 -22.99
CA ARG A 369 -13.89 -35.98 -22.01
C ARG A 369 -14.05 -35.22 -20.70
N VAL A 370 -14.18 -33.90 -20.74
CA VAL A 370 -14.37 -33.05 -19.55
C VAL A 370 -15.70 -33.35 -18.83
N ILE A 371 -16.80 -33.52 -19.56
CA ILE A 371 -18.10 -33.91 -18.96
C ILE A 371 -18.02 -35.27 -18.28
N ASN A 372 -17.35 -36.23 -18.89
CA ASN A 372 -17.09 -37.53 -18.28
C ASN A 372 -16.27 -37.38 -17.00
N MET A 373 -15.26 -36.52 -17.02
CA MET A 373 -14.40 -36.24 -15.86
C MET A 373 -15.19 -35.64 -14.69
N HIS A 374 -16.08 -34.67 -14.94
CA HIS A 374 -16.97 -34.13 -13.90
C HIS A 374 -17.88 -35.22 -13.29
N SER A 375 -18.40 -36.13 -14.11
CA SER A 375 -19.19 -37.26 -13.62
C SER A 375 -18.37 -38.23 -12.77
N VAL A 376 -17.11 -38.50 -13.13
CA VAL A 376 -16.20 -39.32 -12.32
C VAL A 376 -15.95 -38.65 -10.97
N MET A 377 -15.68 -37.34 -10.95
CA MET A 377 -15.53 -36.59 -9.71
C MET A 377 -16.78 -36.65 -8.82
N ASN A 378 -17.97 -36.64 -9.42
CA ASN A 378 -19.21 -36.80 -8.66
C ASN A 378 -19.35 -38.21 -8.08
N ASP A 379 -18.89 -39.24 -8.79
CA ASP A 379 -18.84 -40.61 -8.27
C ASP A 379 -17.85 -40.72 -7.09
N GLU A 380 -16.70 -40.04 -7.14
CA GLU A 380 -15.78 -39.94 -6.01
C GLU A 380 -16.41 -39.20 -4.82
N LEU A 381 -17.10 -38.09 -5.06
CA LEU A 381 -17.85 -37.37 -4.02
C LEU A 381 -18.92 -38.26 -3.36
N LYS A 382 -19.64 -39.08 -4.15
CA LYS A 382 -20.60 -40.07 -3.63
C LYS A 382 -19.92 -41.09 -2.75
N LYS A 383 -18.75 -41.63 -3.14
CA LYS A 383 -18.00 -42.60 -2.32
C LYS A 383 -17.60 -42.01 -0.98
N ILE A 384 -17.06 -40.78 -0.96
CA ILE A 384 -16.69 -40.06 0.27
C ILE A 384 -17.91 -39.85 1.18
N ALA A 385 -19.07 -39.51 0.61
CA ALA A 385 -20.32 -39.38 1.36
C ALA A 385 -20.97 -40.73 1.76
N GLY A 386 -20.37 -41.86 1.38
CA GLY A 386 -20.90 -43.20 1.65
C GLY A 386 -22.11 -43.60 0.80
N ILE A 387 -22.35 -42.92 -0.32
CA ILE A 387 -23.39 -43.24 -1.30
C ILE A 387 -22.85 -44.25 -2.30
N LYS A 388 -23.59 -45.34 -2.54
CA LYS A 388 -23.21 -46.35 -3.54
C LYS A 388 -23.19 -45.74 -4.95
N VAL A 389 -22.10 -45.98 -5.67
CA VAL A 389 -21.97 -45.65 -7.09
C VAL A 389 -22.44 -46.84 -7.92
N SER A 390 -23.28 -46.58 -8.93
CA SER A 390 -23.79 -47.60 -9.85
C SER A 390 -23.44 -47.22 -11.29
N GLY A 391 -23.14 -48.23 -12.11
CA GLY A 391 -22.75 -48.07 -13.51
C GLY A 391 -21.25 -48.12 -13.76
N LYS A 392 -20.87 -48.25 -15.03
CA LYS A 392 -19.45 -48.28 -15.45
C LYS A 392 -18.89 -46.86 -15.53
N ALA A 393 -17.71 -46.67 -14.93
CA ALA A 393 -16.94 -45.44 -15.06
C ALA A 393 -16.65 -45.18 -16.56
N PRO A 394 -16.80 -43.92 -17.03
CA PRO A 394 -16.40 -43.57 -18.39
C PRO A 394 -14.89 -43.77 -18.57
N THR A 395 -14.49 -44.25 -19.75
CA THR A 395 -13.09 -44.49 -20.10
C THR A 395 -12.47 -43.37 -20.93
N SER A 396 -13.30 -42.56 -21.61
CA SER A 396 -12.82 -41.41 -22.38
C SER A 396 -12.72 -40.19 -21.46
N LEU A 397 -11.51 -39.99 -20.93
CA LEU A 397 -11.16 -38.95 -19.96
C LEU A 397 -10.05 -38.06 -20.54
N PRO A 398 -9.94 -36.80 -20.08
CA PRO A 398 -8.86 -35.92 -20.51
C PRO A 398 -7.52 -36.38 -19.92
N ASN A 399 -6.43 -35.96 -20.55
CA ASN A 399 -5.07 -36.24 -20.11
C ASN A 399 -4.12 -35.20 -20.68
N GLU A 400 -3.18 -34.71 -19.88
CA GLU A 400 -2.07 -33.86 -20.29
C GLU A 400 -0.73 -34.51 -19.88
N GLU A 401 0.39 -33.97 -20.36
CA GLU A 401 1.73 -34.55 -20.14
C GLU A 401 2.10 -34.69 -18.65
N SER A 402 1.77 -33.68 -17.84
CA SER A 402 2.09 -33.60 -16.40
C SER A 402 0.90 -33.86 -15.48
N PHE A 403 -0.30 -34.14 -16.04
CA PHE A 403 -1.52 -34.24 -15.25
C PHE A 403 -2.55 -35.18 -15.90
N SER A 404 -2.89 -36.25 -15.19
CA SER A 404 -3.80 -37.30 -15.63
C SER A 404 -5.14 -37.27 -14.88
N ALA A 405 -6.08 -38.11 -15.32
CA ALA A 405 -7.34 -38.31 -14.61
C ALA A 405 -7.15 -38.92 -13.21
N GLU A 406 -6.11 -39.73 -13.02
CA GLU A 406 -5.77 -40.29 -11.70
C GLU A 406 -5.24 -39.21 -10.76
N ASP A 407 -4.38 -38.32 -11.27
CA ASP A 407 -3.87 -37.17 -10.50
C ASP A 407 -5.02 -36.25 -10.05
N ALA A 408 -6.00 -36.01 -10.91
CA ALA A 408 -7.20 -35.25 -10.56
C ALA A 408 -8.01 -35.91 -9.42
N ILE A 409 -8.13 -37.24 -9.42
CA ILE A 409 -8.85 -37.98 -8.37
C ILE A 409 -8.07 -37.90 -7.05
N ASN A 410 -6.76 -38.14 -7.12
CA ASN A 410 -5.88 -38.08 -5.97
C ASN A 410 -5.88 -36.67 -5.35
N GLY A 411 -5.79 -35.61 -6.17
CA GLY A 411 -5.86 -34.23 -5.71
C GLY A 411 -7.20 -33.88 -5.04
N PHE A 412 -8.32 -34.41 -5.56
CA PHE A 412 -9.62 -34.26 -4.92
C PHE A 412 -9.70 -34.99 -3.56
N HIS A 413 -9.16 -36.21 -3.47
CA HIS A 413 -9.07 -36.95 -2.21
C HIS A 413 -8.15 -36.27 -1.20
N MET A 414 -7.01 -35.70 -1.62
CA MET A 414 -6.13 -34.89 -0.77
C MET A 414 -6.84 -33.63 -0.27
N SER A 415 -7.73 -33.06 -1.09
CA SER A 415 -8.51 -31.88 -0.72
C SER A 415 -9.49 -32.21 0.40
N ILE A 416 -10.27 -33.30 0.32
CA ILE A 416 -11.32 -33.60 1.30
C ILE A 416 -10.81 -34.49 2.45
N GLY A 417 -10.09 -35.56 2.11
CA GLY A 417 -9.84 -36.76 2.90
C GLY A 417 -10.37 -38.00 2.18
N THR A 418 -9.78 -39.17 2.46
CA THR A 418 -10.22 -40.47 1.91
C THR A 418 -11.25 -41.17 2.78
N ASP A 419 -11.39 -40.73 4.03
CA ASP A 419 -12.36 -41.29 4.97
C ASP A 419 -13.79 -40.91 4.61
N LYS A 420 -14.73 -41.75 5.05
CA LYS A 420 -16.15 -41.45 4.89
C LYS A 420 -16.51 -40.19 5.70
N VAL A 421 -17.13 -39.22 5.04
CA VAL A 421 -17.55 -37.95 5.66
C VAL A 421 -19.07 -37.96 5.90
N ASP A 422 -19.48 -37.75 7.16
CA ASP A 422 -20.88 -37.54 7.50
C ASP A 422 -21.31 -36.09 7.22
N VAL A 423 -21.99 -35.91 6.10
CA VAL A 423 -22.56 -34.63 5.69
C VAL A 423 -24.00 -34.44 6.18
N GLY A 424 -24.66 -35.46 6.72
CA GLY A 424 -26.08 -35.45 7.07
C GLY A 424 -27.02 -35.69 5.87
N ASP A 425 -28.22 -36.23 6.15
CA ASP A 425 -29.18 -36.69 5.14
C ASP A 425 -29.52 -35.64 4.08
N GLU A 426 -29.61 -34.38 4.49
CA GLU A 426 -29.96 -33.29 3.59
C GLU A 426 -28.93 -33.12 2.46
N TRP A 427 -27.66 -33.12 2.80
CA TRP A 427 -26.58 -32.99 1.83
C TRP A 427 -26.38 -34.28 1.02
N LEU A 428 -26.76 -35.44 1.55
CA LEU A 428 -26.82 -36.68 0.77
C LEU A 428 -27.85 -36.59 -0.36
N LYS A 429 -28.99 -35.92 -0.16
CA LYS A 429 -29.97 -35.63 -1.23
C LYS A 429 -29.36 -34.76 -2.33
N VAL A 430 -28.64 -33.69 -1.96
CA VAL A 430 -27.95 -32.79 -2.90
C VAL A 430 -26.95 -33.55 -3.77
N ILE A 431 -26.08 -34.36 -3.15
CA ILE A 431 -25.07 -35.17 -3.86
C ILE A 431 -25.74 -36.20 -4.78
N SER A 432 -26.78 -36.87 -4.29
CA SER A 432 -27.52 -37.86 -5.08
C SER A 432 -28.17 -37.21 -6.30
N LYS A 433 -28.77 -36.02 -6.12
CA LYS A 433 -29.40 -35.30 -7.22
C LYS A 433 -28.41 -34.87 -8.28
N ALA A 434 -27.24 -34.36 -7.88
CA ALA A 434 -26.17 -34.03 -8.82
C ALA A 434 -25.74 -35.26 -9.63
N GLY A 435 -25.65 -36.43 -8.99
CA GLY A 435 -25.35 -37.70 -9.66
C GLY A 435 -26.37 -38.09 -10.72
N GLU A 436 -27.67 -38.01 -10.41
CA GLU A 436 -28.75 -38.25 -11.37
C GLU A 436 -28.61 -37.36 -12.61
N LEU A 437 -28.35 -36.06 -12.40
CA LEU A 437 -28.19 -35.10 -13.48
C LEU A 437 -26.95 -35.40 -14.33
N TRP A 438 -25.82 -35.76 -13.73
CA TRP A 438 -24.60 -36.14 -14.46
C TRP A 438 -24.80 -37.37 -15.34
N HIS A 439 -25.56 -38.38 -14.89
CA HIS A 439 -25.93 -39.52 -15.73
C HIS A 439 -26.74 -39.08 -16.96
N GLY A 440 -27.70 -38.17 -16.78
CA GLY A 440 -28.46 -37.59 -17.89
C GLY A 440 -27.57 -36.80 -18.85
N VAL A 441 -26.72 -35.91 -18.32
CA VAL A 441 -25.78 -35.08 -19.09
C VAL A 441 -24.83 -35.92 -19.95
N ARG A 442 -24.29 -37.02 -19.41
CA ARG A 442 -23.43 -37.94 -20.17
C ARG A 442 -24.13 -38.53 -21.40
N SER A 443 -25.42 -38.85 -21.27
CA SER A 443 -26.22 -39.44 -22.33
C SER A 443 -26.76 -38.42 -23.36
N ALA A 444 -26.67 -37.12 -23.08
CA ALA A 444 -27.15 -36.07 -23.98
C ALA A 444 -26.46 -36.17 -25.35
N LYS A 445 -27.13 -35.78 -26.45
CA LYS A 445 -26.57 -35.87 -27.81
C LYS A 445 -25.68 -34.68 -28.20
N SER A 446 -26.06 -33.48 -27.76
CA SER A 446 -25.35 -32.22 -28.01
C SER A 446 -25.65 -31.20 -26.92
N PHE A 447 -24.95 -30.07 -26.96
CA PHE A 447 -25.05 -28.99 -25.96
C PHE A 447 -25.14 -27.64 -26.65
N ARG A 448 -25.80 -26.69 -25.99
CA ARG A 448 -25.97 -25.31 -26.47
C ARG A 448 -24.83 -24.38 -26.05
N ASN A 449 -24.14 -24.70 -24.96
CA ASN A 449 -23.11 -23.85 -24.37
C ASN A 449 -21.83 -24.66 -24.11
N SER A 450 -20.67 -24.13 -24.51
CA SER A 450 -19.36 -24.81 -24.36
C SER A 450 -18.76 -24.70 -22.95
N PHE A 451 -19.16 -23.69 -22.19
CA PHE A 451 -18.65 -23.35 -20.85
C PHE A 451 -19.82 -22.81 -20.05
N VAL A 452 -20.05 -23.33 -18.85
CA VAL A 452 -21.29 -23.03 -18.11
C VAL A 452 -21.12 -22.42 -16.73
N THR A 453 -20.04 -22.74 -16.02
CA THR A 453 -19.88 -22.38 -14.60
C THR A 453 -18.48 -21.89 -14.25
N CYS A 454 -18.42 -20.89 -13.38
CA CYS A 454 -17.20 -20.37 -12.78
C CYS A 454 -17.54 -19.63 -11.47
N ILE A 455 -16.59 -19.50 -10.55
CA ILE A 455 -16.82 -18.84 -9.26
C ILE A 455 -16.12 -17.48 -9.28
N ALA A 456 -16.85 -16.45 -9.71
CA ALA A 456 -16.38 -15.07 -9.87
C ALA A 456 -16.34 -14.29 -8.54
N PRO A 457 -15.57 -13.19 -8.44
CA PRO A 457 -15.63 -12.32 -7.28
C PRO A 457 -16.96 -11.57 -7.27
N THR A 458 -17.63 -11.53 -6.13
CA THR A 458 -18.98 -10.95 -6.00
C THR A 458 -19.01 -9.67 -5.18
N GLY A 459 -17.86 -9.00 -4.99
CA GLY A 459 -17.74 -7.79 -4.17
C GLY A 459 -18.77 -6.72 -4.50
N THR A 460 -18.86 -6.28 -5.76
CA THR A 460 -19.80 -5.21 -6.17
C THR A 460 -21.26 -5.63 -6.10
N ILE A 461 -21.58 -6.91 -6.35
CA ILE A 461 -22.96 -7.43 -6.35
C ILE A 461 -23.37 -8.02 -4.99
N SER A 462 -22.47 -8.05 -4.00
CA SER A 462 -22.74 -8.61 -2.67
C SER A 462 -23.87 -7.89 -1.95
N ALA A 463 -23.96 -6.57 -2.08
CA ALA A 463 -25.04 -5.76 -1.51
C ALA A 463 -26.42 -6.13 -2.07
N PRO A 464 -26.69 -6.09 -3.39
CA PRO A 464 -28.00 -6.50 -3.93
C PRO A 464 -28.30 -8.00 -3.74
N LEU A 465 -27.29 -8.85 -3.54
CA LEU A 465 -27.48 -10.27 -3.18
C LEU A 465 -27.82 -10.48 -1.69
N GLY A 466 -27.83 -9.42 -0.88
CA GLY A 466 -28.05 -9.48 0.56
C GLY A 466 -26.94 -10.24 1.30
N ILE A 467 -25.69 -10.10 0.86
CA ILE A 467 -24.50 -10.74 1.46
C ILE A 467 -23.76 -9.77 2.39
N TYR A 468 -23.86 -8.46 2.14
CA TYR A 468 -23.05 -7.45 2.83
C TYR A 468 -23.14 -7.55 4.36
N GLU A 469 -24.32 -7.85 4.90
CA GLU A 469 -24.59 -7.97 6.34
C GLU A 469 -24.49 -9.42 6.86
N GLU A 470 -24.69 -10.40 5.99
CA GLU A 470 -24.98 -11.80 6.35
C GLU A 470 -24.10 -12.80 5.56
N GLY A 471 -22.84 -12.49 5.27
CA GLY A 471 -22.00 -13.49 4.60
C GLY A 471 -20.75 -13.04 3.87
N THR A 472 -20.27 -13.95 3.02
CA THR A 472 -18.99 -13.90 2.34
C THR A 472 -19.16 -13.72 0.83
N THR A 473 -18.20 -13.05 0.19
CA THR A 473 -18.18 -12.98 -1.27
C THR A 473 -17.74 -14.31 -1.84
N SER A 474 -18.38 -14.77 -2.92
CA SER A 474 -17.91 -15.92 -3.69
C SER A 474 -17.82 -17.19 -2.81
N ALA A 475 -16.72 -17.93 -2.90
CA ALA A 475 -16.40 -19.07 -2.05
C ALA A 475 -15.53 -18.70 -0.82
N GLU A 476 -15.37 -17.42 -0.50
CA GLU A 476 -14.49 -17.01 0.61
C GLU A 476 -15.01 -17.43 1.99
N PRO A 477 -14.12 -17.68 2.96
CA PRO A 477 -14.48 -17.61 4.37
C PRO A 477 -14.71 -16.16 4.80
N GLU A 478 -15.20 -15.97 6.00
CA GLU A 478 -15.36 -14.63 6.55
C GLU A 478 -13.99 -14.01 6.87
N TYR A 479 -13.81 -12.73 6.54
CA TYR A 479 -12.56 -12.03 6.85
C TYR A 479 -12.54 -11.50 8.29
N SER A 480 -13.71 -11.09 8.80
CA SER A 480 -13.89 -10.63 10.18
C SER A 480 -15.34 -10.89 10.61
N LEU A 481 -15.53 -11.30 11.86
CA LEU A 481 -16.86 -11.43 12.46
C LEU A 481 -17.56 -10.08 12.66
N VAL A 482 -16.79 -8.99 12.68
CA VAL A 482 -17.28 -7.62 12.84
C VAL A 482 -17.17 -6.87 11.51
N LYS A 483 -18.27 -6.24 11.11
CA LYS A 483 -18.39 -5.47 9.87
C LYS A 483 -18.58 -3.99 10.19
N HIS A 484 -17.84 -3.13 9.50
CA HIS A 484 -18.03 -1.68 9.58
C HIS A 484 -18.62 -1.16 8.27
N LYS A 485 -19.80 -0.54 8.35
CA LYS A 485 -20.52 0.00 7.18
C LYS A 485 -20.43 1.51 7.20
N GLN A 486 -19.86 2.09 6.13
CA GLN A 486 -19.88 3.54 5.94
C GLN A 486 -21.27 3.98 5.48
N LEU A 487 -21.84 4.99 6.15
CA LEU A 487 -23.17 5.50 5.83
C LEU A 487 -23.09 6.61 4.78
N SER A 488 -24.14 6.72 3.94
CA SER A 488 -24.22 7.71 2.86
C SER A 488 -24.24 9.15 3.36
N GLY A 489 -24.69 9.39 4.60
CA GLY A 489 -24.66 10.69 5.26
C GLY A 489 -23.34 11.01 5.99
N GLY A 490 -22.33 10.14 5.90
CA GLY A 490 -21.14 10.19 6.76
C GLY A 490 -21.30 9.35 8.03
N GLY A 491 -20.18 8.99 8.65
CA GLY A 491 -20.13 8.08 9.81
C GLY A 491 -19.99 6.60 9.43
N THR A 492 -19.76 5.77 10.45
CA THR A 492 -19.59 4.32 10.33
C THR A 492 -20.50 3.60 11.34
N MET A 493 -21.05 2.47 10.92
CA MET A 493 -21.88 1.60 11.76
C MET A 493 -21.18 0.26 11.94
N THR A 494 -21.00 -0.16 13.19
CA THR A 494 -20.42 -1.46 13.56
C THR A 494 -21.50 -2.51 13.69
N LEU A 495 -21.35 -3.64 13.00
CA LEU A 495 -22.30 -4.75 13.00
C LEU A 495 -21.57 -6.05 13.32
N ILE A 496 -22.19 -6.92 14.11
CA ILE A 496 -21.83 -8.33 14.09
C ILE A 496 -22.33 -8.95 12.78
N ASN A 497 -21.58 -9.90 12.23
CA ASN A 497 -22.03 -10.72 11.12
C ASN A 497 -23.37 -11.39 11.43
N GLY A 498 -24.38 -11.17 10.58
CA GLY A 498 -25.73 -11.67 10.80
C GLY A 498 -25.87 -13.20 10.87
N LEU A 499 -24.88 -13.94 10.37
CA LEU A 499 -24.86 -15.41 10.41
C LEU A 499 -24.24 -15.98 11.69
N VAL A 500 -23.49 -15.19 12.46
CA VAL A 500 -22.90 -15.64 13.73
C VAL A 500 -23.97 -16.11 14.71
N PRO A 501 -25.06 -15.33 14.97
CA PRO A 501 -26.14 -15.79 15.83
C PRO A 501 -26.83 -17.07 15.32
N MET A 502 -26.96 -17.22 13.99
CA MET A 502 -27.58 -18.42 13.40
C MET A 502 -26.71 -19.67 13.61
N GLY A 503 -25.40 -19.56 13.36
CA GLY A 503 -24.45 -20.64 13.60
C GLY A 503 -24.39 -21.04 15.07
N LEU A 504 -24.34 -20.07 15.98
CA LEU A 504 -24.34 -20.33 17.43
C LEU A 504 -25.64 -21.02 17.89
N GLN A 505 -26.80 -20.57 17.39
CA GLN A 505 -28.07 -21.24 17.68
C GLN A 505 -28.07 -22.70 17.18
N LYS A 506 -27.46 -22.96 16.02
CA LYS A 506 -27.34 -24.32 15.45
C LYS A 506 -26.44 -25.22 16.30
N LEU A 507 -25.41 -24.64 16.92
CA LEU A 507 -24.51 -25.31 17.87
C LEU A 507 -25.12 -25.47 19.28
N GLY A 508 -26.32 -24.94 19.53
CA GLY A 508 -27.06 -25.13 20.78
C GLY A 508 -26.87 -24.05 21.84
N TYR A 509 -26.25 -22.91 21.50
CA TYR A 509 -26.07 -21.81 22.43
C TYR A 509 -27.39 -21.09 22.77
N SER A 510 -27.56 -20.71 24.03
CA SER A 510 -28.73 -19.95 24.49
C SER A 510 -28.71 -18.51 23.97
N PHE A 511 -29.84 -17.81 24.08
CA PHE A 511 -29.92 -16.40 23.68
C PHE A 511 -28.94 -15.53 24.48
N GLU A 512 -28.82 -15.76 25.79
CA GLU A 512 -27.93 -15.04 26.69
C GLU A 512 -26.46 -15.26 26.33
N GLN A 513 -26.08 -16.52 26.05
CA GLN A 513 -24.75 -16.87 25.58
C GLN A 513 -24.42 -16.19 24.24
N ILE A 514 -25.38 -16.16 23.31
CA ILE A 514 -25.21 -15.48 22.02
C ILE A 514 -24.99 -13.97 22.23
N VAL A 515 -25.76 -13.32 23.10
CA VAL A 515 -25.58 -11.88 23.37
C VAL A 515 -24.22 -11.62 24.03
N ALA A 516 -23.76 -12.48 24.95
CA ALA A 516 -22.43 -12.40 25.54
C ALA A 516 -21.31 -12.51 24.48
N ILE A 517 -21.42 -13.45 23.55
CA ILE A 517 -20.47 -13.56 22.42
C ILE A 517 -20.50 -12.29 21.57
N ILE A 518 -21.67 -11.79 21.21
CA ILE A 518 -21.80 -10.60 20.36
C ILE A 518 -21.19 -9.38 21.05
N ALA A 519 -21.42 -9.20 22.35
CA ALA A 519 -20.84 -8.12 23.13
C ALA A 519 -19.32 -8.22 23.24
N GLU A 520 -18.77 -9.41 23.43
CA GLU A 520 -17.31 -9.63 23.44
C GLU A 520 -16.69 -9.31 22.07
N VAL A 521 -17.28 -9.86 21.00
CA VAL A 521 -16.73 -9.78 19.65
C VAL A 521 -16.87 -8.38 19.06
N SER A 522 -18.02 -7.73 19.23
CA SER A 522 -18.38 -6.49 18.51
C SER A 522 -18.58 -5.27 19.41
N GLY A 523 -18.36 -5.42 20.72
CA GLY A 523 -18.48 -4.37 21.72
C GLY A 523 -19.90 -3.83 21.84
N LEU A 524 -20.02 -2.70 22.55
CA LEU A 524 -21.29 -1.98 22.69
C LEU A 524 -21.86 -1.55 21.33
N ALA A 525 -21.01 -1.12 20.38
CA ALA A 525 -21.47 -0.65 19.08
C ALA A 525 -22.19 -1.76 18.29
N GLY A 526 -21.67 -2.99 18.29
CA GLY A 526 -22.27 -4.09 17.57
C GLY A 526 -23.44 -4.74 18.31
N VAL A 527 -23.34 -4.95 19.64
CA VAL A 527 -24.43 -5.55 20.42
C VAL A 527 -25.66 -4.64 20.47
N GLU A 528 -25.47 -3.32 20.56
CA GLU A 528 -26.58 -2.37 20.55
C GLU A 528 -27.36 -2.44 19.22
N ASN A 529 -26.63 -2.44 18.10
CA ASN A 529 -27.24 -2.60 16.77
C ASN A 529 -27.97 -3.94 16.63
N PHE A 530 -27.41 -5.03 17.19
CA PHE A 530 -28.06 -6.34 17.21
C PHE A 530 -29.38 -6.31 18.00
N LEU A 531 -29.37 -5.80 19.24
CA LEU A 531 -30.56 -5.70 20.10
C LEU A 531 -31.63 -4.77 19.49
N GLN A 532 -31.21 -3.65 18.90
CA GLN A 532 -32.09 -2.71 18.22
C GLN A 532 -32.76 -3.34 17.00
N SER A 533 -32.02 -4.06 16.17
CA SER A 533 -32.56 -4.73 14.97
C SER A 533 -33.66 -5.74 15.31
N ARG A 534 -33.60 -6.36 16.50
CA ARG A 534 -34.58 -7.32 17.00
C ARG A 534 -35.66 -6.72 17.88
N LYS A 535 -35.67 -5.38 18.05
CA LYS A 535 -36.63 -4.64 18.89
C LYS A 535 -36.67 -5.13 20.34
N ILE A 536 -35.53 -5.55 20.87
CA ILE A 536 -35.40 -6.03 22.26
C ILE A 536 -35.36 -4.81 23.21
N LYS A 537 -36.17 -4.89 24.27
CA LYS A 537 -36.25 -3.91 25.37
C LYS A 537 -35.42 -4.38 26.57
N ASP A 538 -35.32 -3.55 27.61
CA ASP A 538 -34.62 -3.86 28.87
C ASP A 538 -33.14 -4.19 28.65
N ARG A 539 -32.50 -3.36 27.81
CA ARG A 539 -31.14 -3.60 27.31
C ARG A 539 -30.13 -3.61 28.44
N THR A 540 -30.30 -2.69 29.39
CA THR A 540 -29.41 -2.56 30.55
C THR A 540 -29.39 -3.84 31.39
N GLU A 541 -30.54 -4.49 31.57
CA GLU A 541 -30.63 -5.73 32.34
C GLU A 541 -29.95 -6.90 31.61
N ILE A 542 -30.17 -7.01 30.29
CA ILE A 542 -29.48 -8.02 29.45
C ILE A 542 -27.96 -7.84 29.52
N LEU A 543 -27.47 -6.60 29.37
CA LEU A 543 -26.03 -6.31 29.38
C LEU A 543 -25.40 -6.51 30.76
N LYS A 544 -26.14 -6.34 31.85
CA LYS A 544 -25.67 -6.67 33.21
C LYS A 544 -25.55 -8.18 33.47
N ASN A 545 -26.24 -8.99 32.68
CA ASN A 545 -26.26 -10.45 32.81
C ASN A 545 -25.18 -11.14 31.97
N LEU A 546 -24.27 -10.41 31.30
CA LEU A 546 -23.16 -10.98 30.51
C LEU A 546 -22.02 -11.58 31.37
N ARG A 547 -22.31 -12.03 32.60
CA ARG A 547 -21.30 -12.39 33.62
C ARG A 547 -20.38 -13.53 33.21
N GLU A 548 -20.84 -14.38 32.30
CA GLU A 548 -20.07 -15.52 31.80
C GLU A 548 -19.21 -15.16 30.58
N GLY A 549 -19.23 -13.92 30.10
CA GLY A 549 -18.43 -13.48 28.95
C GLY A 549 -16.93 -13.35 29.24
N GLY A 550 -16.20 -12.88 28.23
CA GLY A 550 -14.75 -12.66 28.29
C GLY A 550 -14.38 -11.36 29.04
N GLU A 551 -13.20 -10.83 28.72
CA GLU A 551 -12.68 -9.62 29.37
C GLU A 551 -13.51 -8.38 29.03
N ILE A 552 -13.95 -8.27 27.77
CA ILE A 552 -14.72 -7.11 27.31
C ILE A 552 -16.10 -7.07 27.97
N CYS A 553 -16.77 -8.22 28.09
CA CYS A 553 -18.03 -8.31 28.82
C CYS A 553 -17.87 -7.89 30.30
N ARG A 554 -16.79 -8.30 30.97
CA ARG A 554 -16.51 -7.90 32.36
C ARG A 554 -16.33 -6.39 32.49
N GLU A 555 -15.61 -5.78 31.56
CA GLU A 555 -15.42 -4.33 31.51
C GLU A 555 -16.72 -3.57 31.22
N ILE A 556 -17.54 -4.06 30.28
CA ILE A 556 -18.88 -3.51 30.02
C ILE A 556 -19.70 -3.51 31.32
N ILE A 557 -19.79 -4.64 32.02
CA ILE A 557 -20.51 -4.78 33.28
C ILE A 557 -19.95 -3.83 34.34
N GLY A 558 -18.63 -3.71 34.45
CA GLY A 558 -17.97 -2.80 35.39
C GLY A 558 -18.36 -1.33 35.17
N ARG A 559 -18.58 -0.92 33.91
CA ARG A 559 -18.98 0.46 33.57
C ARG A 559 -20.48 0.72 33.72
N ILE A 560 -21.33 -0.26 33.42
CA ILE A 560 -22.81 -0.08 33.44
C ILE A 560 -23.48 -0.62 34.71
N GLY A 561 -22.73 -1.30 35.58
CA GLY A 561 -23.29 -2.03 36.73
C GLY A 561 -24.08 -1.15 37.69
N SER A 562 -23.72 0.12 37.82
CA SER A 562 -24.41 1.11 38.66
C SER A 562 -25.62 1.77 37.99
N PHE A 563 -25.85 1.57 36.69
CA PHE A 563 -26.92 2.26 35.97
C PHE A 563 -28.29 1.76 36.40
N ARG A 564 -29.31 2.62 36.47
CA ARG A 564 -30.64 2.24 36.98
C ARG A 564 -31.60 1.79 35.89
N ASP A 565 -31.50 2.39 34.71
CA ASP A 565 -32.43 2.21 33.60
C ASP A 565 -31.73 2.34 32.24
N ASP A 566 -32.49 2.10 31.18
CA ASP A 566 -32.03 2.23 29.79
C ASP A 566 -31.71 3.69 29.41
N GLU A 567 -32.18 4.70 30.15
CA GLU A 567 -31.89 6.11 29.87
C GLU A 567 -30.44 6.45 30.23
N GLU A 568 -29.99 6.05 31.42
CA GLU A 568 -28.58 6.20 31.84
C GLU A 568 -27.62 5.43 30.90
N TYR A 569 -28.01 4.22 30.47
CA TYR A 569 -27.24 3.47 29.47
C TYR A 569 -27.18 4.17 28.10
N HIS A 570 -28.30 4.70 27.61
CA HIS A 570 -28.35 5.38 26.33
C HIS A 570 -27.53 6.67 26.33
N GLU A 571 -27.52 7.44 27.43
CA GLU A 571 -26.65 8.60 27.57
C GLU A 571 -25.16 8.20 27.49
N PHE A 572 -24.78 7.12 28.19
CA PHE A 572 -23.43 6.58 28.15
C PHE A 572 -23.02 6.12 26.74
N PHE A 573 -23.88 5.35 26.06
CA PHE A 573 -23.64 4.88 24.70
C PHE A 573 -23.49 6.05 23.73
N ASN A 574 -24.41 7.02 23.76
CA ASN A 574 -24.38 8.19 22.88
C ASN A 574 -23.12 9.04 23.08
N ARG A 575 -22.61 9.12 24.31
CA ARG A 575 -21.33 9.77 24.60
C ARG A 575 -20.17 9.05 23.92
N LEU A 576 -20.09 7.72 24.04
CA LEU A 576 -19.03 6.93 23.38
C LEU A 576 -19.14 7.01 21.85
N ALA A 577 -20.34 6.88 21.30
CA ALA A 577 -20.59 7.03 19.87
C ALA A 577 -20.15 8.41 19.36
N SER A 578 -20.50 9.49 20.08
CA SER A 578 -20.08 10.85 19.71
C SER A 578 -18.56 11.04 19.76
N LEU A 579 -17.88 10.44 20.74
CA LEU A 579 -16.41 10.48 20.83
C LEU A 579 -15.75 9.66 19.72
N SER A 580 -16.31 8.49 19.39
CA SER A 580 -15.90 7.64 18.28
C SER A 580 -15.99 8.38 16.94
N GLU A 581 -17.14 8.98 16.64
CA GLU A 581 -17.37 9.76 15.40
C GLU A 581 -16.40 10.93 15.26
N LYS A 582 -16.00 11.54 16.39
CA LYS A 582 -15.03 12.64 16.44
C LYS A 582 -13.58 12.17 16.41
N GLY A 583 -13.32 10.86 16.42
CA GLY A 583 -11.98 10.28 16.51
C GLY A 583 -11.26 10.60 17.83
N LYS A 584 -12.03 10.80 18.91
CA LYS A 584 -11.55 11.19 20.26
C LYS A 584 -11.86 10.14 21.33
N LEU A 585 -12.24 8.93 20.92
CA LEU A 585 -12.53 7.84 21.85
C LEU A 585 -11.22 7.44 22.58
N PRO A 586 -11.18 7.47 23.92
CA PRO A 586 -10.00 7.03 24.67
C PRO A 586 -9.70 5.55 24.40
N ILE A 587 -8.42 5.15 24.43
CA ILE A 587 -7.99 3.77 24.20
C ILE A 587 -8.71 2.79 25.15
N SER A 588 -8.88 3.17 26.42
CA SER A 588 -9.60 2.39 27.44
C SER A 588 -11.08 2.17 27.15
N ASP A 589 -11.69 3.00 26.29
CA ASP A 589 -13.10 2.86 25.88
C ASP A 589 -13.22 2.24 24.47
N MET A 590 -12.13 2.15 23.69
CA MET A 590 -12.15 1.54 22.35
C MET A 590 -12.49 0.05 22.39
N SER A 591 -11.87 -0.71 23.29
CA SER A 591 -12.11 -2.16 23.44
C SER A 591 -13.57 -2.46 23.82
N ILE A 592 -14.13 -1.67 24.73
CA ILE A 592 -15.54 -1.77 25.17
C ILE A 592 -16.50 -1.41 24.03
N PHE A 593 -16.16 -0.38 23.26
CA PHE A 593 -17.05 0.12 22.20
C PHE A 593 -17.03 -0.76 20.95
N TYR A 594 -15.87 -1.27 20.52
CA TYR A 594 -15.70 -2.02 19.27
C TYR A 594 -15.58 -3.55 19.44
N GLY A 595 -15.29 -4.05 20.64
CA GLY A 595 -15.02 -5.46 20.87
C GLY A 595 -13.60 -5.88 20.46
N CYS A 596 -13.32 -7.18 20.55
CA CYS A 596 -12.03 -7.77 20.14
C CYS A 596 -12.06 -8.42 18.74
N GLY A 597 -13.25 -8.67 18.18
CA GLY A 597 -13.41 -9.30 16.88
C GLY A 597 -13.27 -10.83 16.86
N HIS A 598 -13.07 -11.49 18.00
CA HIS A 598 -12.94 -12.95 18.11
C HIS A 598 -13.60 -13.51 19.39
N MET A 599 -13.79 -14.84 19.43
CA MET A 599 -14.47 -15.52 20.56
C MET A 599 -13.50 -16.22 21.54
N GLU A 600 -12.20 -16.17 21.27
CA GLU A 600 -11.17 -16.96 21.99
C GLU A 600 -11.12 -16.71 23.51
N GLY A 601 -11.50 -15.51 23.96
CA GLY A 601 -11.45 -15.14 25.38
C GLY A 601 -12.62 -15.65 26.24
N ILE A 602 -13.57 -16.39 25.66
CA ILE A 602 -14.81 -16.80 26.34
C ILE A 602 -14.67 -18.22 26.90
N PRO A 603 -14.68 -18.42 28.24
CA PRO A 603 -14.27 -19.69 28.86
C PRO A 603 -15.08 -20.94 28.49
N TRP A 604 -16.36 -20.76 28.17
CA TRP A 604 -17.29 -21.87 27.85
C TRP A 604 -17.46 -22.10 26.35
N VAL A 605 -16.80 -21.31 25.49
CA VAL A 605 -16.76 -21.57 24.05
C VAL A 605 -15.70 -22.64 23.80
N ASN A 606 -16.15 -23.78 23.25
CA ASN A 606 -15.26 -24.91 22.98
C ASN A 606 -14.49 -24.74 21.66
N GLU A 607 -13.43 -25.54 21.48
CA GLU A 607 -12.59 -25.48 20.30
C GLU A 607 -13.34 -25.74 18.98
N GLU A 608 -14.32 -26.65 18.99
CA GLU A 608 -15.15 -26.93 17.81
C GLU A 608 -15.93 -25.69 17.36
N THR A 609 -16.49 -24.94 18.30
CA THR A 609 -17.19 -23.68 18.03
C THR A 609 -16.21 -22.62 17.53
N LEU A 610 -15.03 -22.48 18.14
CA LEU A 610 -14.01 -21.54 17.66
C LEU A 610 -13.67 -21.81 16.19
N ARG A 611 -13.49 -23.08 15.81
CA ARG A 611 -13.20 -23.48 14.41
C ARG A 611 -14.29 -23.09 13.41
N VAL A 612 -15.55 -23.01 13.83
CA VAL A 612 -16.66 -22.55 12.96
C VAL A 612 -16.50 -21.07 12.60
N PHE A 613 -16.01 -20.28 13.54
CA PHE A 613 -15.92 -18.83 13.43
C PHE A 613 -14.50 -18.30 13.21
N ASP A 614 -13.52 -19.20 12.98
CA ASP A 614 -12.19 -18.82 12.54
C ASP A 614 -12.29 -18.06 11.21
N CYS A 615 -11.70 -16.86 11.16
CA CYS A 615 -11.69 -16.00 9.98
C CYS A 615 -10.47 -16.25 9.09
N ALA A 616 -10.50 -15.65 7.90
CA ALA A 616 -9.41 -15.68 6.92
C ALA A 616 -8.09 -15.08 7.43
N ASN A 617 -8.15 -14.22 8.45
CA ASN A 617 -6.99 -13.59 9.07
C ASN A 617 -7.21 -13.51 10.59
N THR A 618 -6.12 -13.33 11.34
CA THR A 618 -6.17 -13.17 12.80
C THR A 618 -6.83 -11.84 13.17
N ALA A 619 -7.83 -11.88 14.04
CA ALA A 619 -8.41 -10.69 14.63
C ALA A 619 -7.42 -10.00 15.59
N PHE A 620 -7.67 -8.73 15.92
CA PHE A 620 -6.83 -7.99 16.87
C PHE A 620 -6.87 -8.65 18.26
N GLY A 621 -5.71 -9.02 18.79
CA GLY A 621 -5.59 -9.73 20.08
C GLY A 621 -5.91 -11.23 20.01
N GLY A 622 -6.39 -11.73 18.86
CA GLY A 622 -6.62 -13.15 18.63
C GLY A 622 -5.38 -13.89 18.14
N THR A 623 -5.42 -15.21 18.22
CA THR A 623 -4.34 -16.11 17.79
C THR A 623 -4.76 -17.05 16.66
N ARG A 624 -6.07 -17.18 16.42
CA ARG A 624 -6.62 -18.14 15.47
C ARG A 624 -6.99 -17.52 14.13
N CYS A 625 -6.81 -18.30 13.08
CA CYS A 625 -7.32 -18.05 11.74
C CYS A 625 -7.40 -19.38 10.99
N ILE A 626 -8.12 -19.39 9.87
CA ILE A 626 -8.16 -20.55 8.98
C ILE A 626 -6.75 -20.83 8.47
N ALA A 627 -6.29 -22.07 8.59
CA ALA A 627 -4.98 -22.47 8.11
C ALA A 627 -4.86 -22.25 6.58
N THR A 628 -3.67 -21.85 6.12
CA THR A 628 -3.36 -21.61 4.71
C THR A 628 -3.80 -22.77 3.81
N GLU A 629 -3.45 -24.00 4.19
CA GLU A 629 -3.85 -25.24 3.50
C GLU A 629 -5.38 -25.39 3.40
N GLY A 630 -6.15 -24.91 4.38
CA GLY A 630 -7.61 -24.92 4.35
C GLY A 630 -8.18 -24.11 3.18
N HIS A 631 -7.52 -23.01 2.80
CA HIS A 631 -7.88 -22.23 1.62
C HIS A 631 -7.60 -22.98 0.32
N VAL A 632 -6.41 -23.59 0.20
CA VAL A 632 -5.98 -24.34 -1.01
C VAL A 632 -6.85 -25.59 -1.19
N LYS A 633 -7.10 -26.35 -0.12
CA LYS A 633 -7.97 -27.54 -0.12
C LYS A 633 -9.42 -27.22 -0.46
N MET A 634 -9.93 -26.04 -0.10
CA MET A 634 -11.27 -25.62 -0.56
C MET A 634 -11.30 -25.39 -2.08
N LEU A 635 -10.24 -24.80 -2.65
CA LEU A 635 -10.13 -24.66 -4.12
C LEU A 635 -10.06 -26.03 -4.80
N GLY A 636 -9.27 -26.96 -4.28
CA GLY A 636 -9.18 -28.34 -4.80
C GLY A 636 -10.49 -29.13 -4.67
N ALA A 637 -11.32 -28.85 -3.66
CA ALA A 637 -12.64 -29.44 -3.53
C ALA A 637 -13.68 -28.86 -4.53
N LEU A 638 -13.57 -27.57 -4.88
CA LEU A 638 -14.54 -26.87 -5.73
C LEU A 638 -14.25 -27.01 -7.24
N GLN A 639 -12.99 -26.83 -7.63
CA GLN A 639 -12.61 -26.68 -9.04
C GLN A 639 -12.87 -27.91 -9.94
N PRO A 640 -12.84 -29.16 -9.44
CA PRO A 640 -13.22 -30.33 -10.25
C PRO A 640 -14.68 -30.33 -10.71
N PHE A 641 -15.53 -29.46 -10.15
CA PHE A 641 -16.97 -29.41 -10.45
C PHE A 641 -17.40 -28.17 -11.23
N ILE A 642 -16.48 -27.30 -11.65
CA ILE A 642 -16.80 -26.09 -12.43
C ILE A 642 -16.06 -26.07 -13.76
N SER A 643 -16.65 -25.43 -14.79
CA SER A 643 -16.04 -25.34 -16.13
C SER A 643 -14.78 -24.45 -16.10
N GLY A 644 -14.91 -23.27 -15.51
CA GLY A 644 -13.82 -22.33 -15.29
C GLY A 644 -13.06 -22.57 -13.99
N ALA A 645 -12.50 -21.51 -13.45
CA ALA A 645 -11.79 -21.50 -12.18
C ALA A 645 -12.60 -20.76 -11.10
N SER A 646 -11.99 -20.62 -9.92
CA SER A 646 -12.51 -19.82 -8.83
C SER A 646 -11.57 -18.66 -8.56
N SER A 647 -12.12 -17.45 -8.44
CA SER A 647 -11.38 -16.24 -8.01
C SER A 647 -11.21 -16.16 -6.50
N LYS A 648 -11.40 -17.28 -5.79
CA LYS A 648 -11.19 -17.33 -4.35
C LYS A 648 -9.70 -17.13 -4.04
N THR A 649 -9.39 -16.28 -3.07
CA THR A 649 -8.04 -16.02 -2.59
C THR A 649 -7.61 -16.99 -1.49
N ILE A 650 -6.30 -17.24 -1.45
CA ILE A 650 -5.62 -17.86 -0.32
C ILE A 650 -5.17 -16.71 0.57
N ASN A 651 -5.88 -16.48 1.67
CA ASN A 651 -5.53 -15.44 2.62
C ASN A 651 -4.58 -16.04 3.65
N MET A 652 -3.51 -15.31 3.96
CA MET A 652 -2.49 -15.72 4.92
C MET A 652 -2.30 -14.64 5.99
N PRO A 653 -2.07 -15.01 7.26
CA PRO A 653 -1.78 -14.06 8.31
C PRO A 653 -0.43 -13.38 8.08
N ALA A 654 -0.22 -12.23 8.73
CA ALA A 654 1.05 -11.50 8.67
C ALA A 654 2.26 -12.33 9.15
N THR A 655 2.04 -13.39 9.93
CA THR A 655 3.08 -14.31 10.40
C THR A 655 3.51 -15.35 9.35
N ALA A 656 2.79 -15.48 8.22
CA ALA A 656 3.12 -16.45 7.18
C ALA A 656 4.48 -16.14 6.53
N THR A 657 5.20 -17.20 6.17
CA THR A 657 6.55 -17.19 5.61
C THR A 657 6.52 -17.39 4.09
N GLU A 658 7.65 -17.11 3.42
CA GLU A 658 7.82 -17.44 1.99
C GLU A 658 7.67 -18.95 1.75
N THR A 659 8.13 -19.79 2.68
CA THR A 659 7.97 -21.25 2.61
C THR A 659 6.50 -21.66 2.56
N ASP A 660 5.62 -21.00 3.33
CA ASP A 660 4.18 -21.27 3.29
C ASP A 660 3.58 -20.94 1.91
N ILE A 661 4.10 -19.90 1.26
CA ILE A 661 3.71 -19.52 -0.11
C ILE A 661 4.19 -20.55 -1.12
N VAL A 662 5.48 -20.96 -1.06
CA VAL A 662 6.03 -22.02 -1.93
C VAL A 662 5.21 -23.30 -1.79
N ASN A 663 4.92 -23.71 -0.55
CA ASN A 663 4.09 -24.88 -0.28
C ASN A 663 2.70 -24.75 -0.90
N SER A 664 2.07 -23.57 -0.80
CA SER A 664 0.76 -23.31 -1.42
C SER A 664 0.81 -23.36 -2.94
N LEU A 665 1.89 -22.87 -3.57
CA LEU A 665 2.08 -22.95 -5.02
C LEU A 665 2.17 -24.42 -5.48
N ILE A 666 2.96 -25.24 -4.79
CA ILE A 666 3.14 -26.67 -5.08
C ILE A 666 1.85 -27.45 -4.80
N GLU A 667 1.25 -27.26 -3.62
CA GLU A 667 0.03 -27.94 -3.19
C GLU A 667 -1.11 -27.64 -4.17
N SER A 668 -1.20 -26.43 -4.72
CA SER A 668 -2.22 -26.11 -5.73
C SER A 668 -2.17 -27.02 -6.96
N HIS A 669 -0.97 -27.39 -7.43
CA HIS A 669 -0.80 -28.31 -8.57
C HIS A 669 -1.19 -29.73 -8.17
N GLN A 670 -0.71 -30.20 -7.01
CA GLN A 670 -1.02 -31.53 -6.47
C GLN A 670 -2.53 -31.75 -6.27
N LEU A 671 -3.24 -30.69 -5.85
CA LEU A 671 -4.69 -30.73 -5.65
C LEU A 671 -5.51 -30.57 -6.94
N GLY A 672 -4.88 -30.36 -8.10
CA GLY A 672 -5.60 -30.18 -9.36
C GLY A 672 -6.27 -28.80 -9.50
N VAL A 673 -5.75 -27.77 -8.85
CA VAL A 673 -6.29 -26.40 -8.87
C VAL A 673 -5.82 -25.67 -10.13
N LYS A 674 -6.75 -25.04 -10.86
CA LYS A 674 -6.46 -24.38 -12.16
C LYS A 674 -5.71 -23.06 -11.97
N CYS A 675 -6.20 -22.21 -11.06
CA CYS A 675 -5.67 -20.87 -10.79
C CYS A 675 -5.66 -20.59 -9.29
N ILE A 676 -4.61 -19.93 -8.80
CA ILE A 676 -4.57 -19.39 -7.42
C ILE A 676 -4.03 -17.96 -7.37
N ALA A 677 -4.51 -17.21 -6.38
CA ALA A 677 -3.98 -15.92 -5.98
C ALA A 677 -3.81 -15.93 -4.45
N ILE A 678 -2.66 -15.48 -3.99
CA ILE A 678 -2.28 -15.50 -2.57
C ILE A 678 -2.23 -14.05 -2.10
N TYR A 679 -2.87 -13.80 -0.96
CA TYR A 679 -2.81 -12.52 -0.27
C TYR A 679 -2.36 -12.75 1.16
N ARG A 680 -1.19 -12.22 1.50
CA ARG A 680 -0.70 -12.20 2.88
C ARG A 680 -1.00 -10.84 3.50
N ASP A 681 -1.48 -10.82 4.73
CA ASP A 681 -1.67 -9.57 5.45
C ASP A 681 -0.33 -8.80 5.60
N GLY A 682 -0.35 -7.51 5.27
CA GLY A 682 0.85 -6.68 5.20
C GLY A 682 1.69 -6.82 3.91
N SER A 683 1.30 -7.67 2.96
CA SER A 683 2.00 -7.75 1.66
C SER A 683 1.74 -6.56 0.75
N LYS A 684 0.70 -5.75 0.98
CA LYS A 684 0.46 -4.49 0.25
C LYS A 684 0.61 -3.32 1.20
N ALA A 685 1.26 -2.27 0.72
CA ALA A 685 1.58 -1.09 1.54
C ALA A 685 0.31 -0.29 1.90
N ASN A 686 -0.72 -0.35 1.05
CA ASN A 686 -2.10 -0.01 1.42
C ASN A 686 -2.97 -1.26 1.37
N ALA A 687 -2.81 -2.14 2.35
CA ALA A 687 -3.90 -3.04 2.66
C ALA A 687 -5.05 -2.16 3.17
N VAL A 688 -6.25 -2.34 2.61
CA VAL A 688 -7.50 -1.67 3.05
C VAL A 688 -7.79 -1.89 4.57
N TYR A 689 -6.98 -2.71 5.23
CA TYR A 689 -7.05 -3.05 6.65
C TYR A 689 -5.74 -2.82 7.45
N SER A 690 -4.65 -2.29 6.89
CA SER A 690 -3.42 -2.07 7.67
C SER A 690 -3.43 -0.71 8.37
N THR A 691 -3.83 -0.69 9.65
CA THR A 691 -3.70 0.45 10.57
C THR A 691 -2.35 0.49 11.30
N ARG A 692 -1.31 -0.19 10.79
CA ARG A 692 0.00 -0.19 11.44
C ARG A 692 0.77 1.09 11.13
N LEU A 693 0.57 2.10 11.98
CA LEU A 693 1.61 3.09 12.27
C LEU A 693 2.68 2.36 13.10
N ASP A 694 3.86 2.10 12.53
CA ASP A 694 4.94 1.49 13.31
C ASP A 694 5.40 2.47 14.39
N SER A 695 5.08 2.16 15.65
CA SER A 695 5.39 3.03 16.79
C SER A 695 6.88 3.23 16.99
N THR A 696 7.69 2.28 16.53
CA THR A 696 9.14 2.23 16.75
C THR A 696 9.83 3.34 15.96
N GLU A 697 9.49 3.49 14.68
CA GLU A 697 10.08 4.51 13.79
C GLU A 697 9.66 5.93 14.16
N ILE A 698 8.39 6.10 14.59
CA ILE A 698 7.89 7.38 15.11
C ILE A 698 8.66 7.75 16.38
N GLN A 699 8.91 6.78 17.28
CA GLN A 699 9.68 7.00 18.49
C GLN A 699 11.14 7.33 18.20
N GLU A 700 11.79 6.64 17.27
CA GLU A 700 13.18 6.94 16.88
C GLU A 700 13.30 8.33 16.25
N ALA A 701 12.39 8.69 15.34
CA ALA A 701 12.37 10.01 14.73
C ALA A 701 12.06 11.10 15.77
N TRP A 702 11.14 10.83 16.70
CA TRP A 702 10.84 11.73 17.82
C TRP A 702 12.05 11.93 18.72
N GLN A 703 12.78 10.85 19.04
CA GLN A 703 13.98 10.91 19.87
C GLN A 703 15.05 11.81 19.24
N LYS A 704 15.28 11.73 17.92
CA LYS A 704 16.22 12.63 17.22
C LYS A 704 15.84 14.11 17.36
N VAL A 705 14.55 14.42 17.29
CA VAL A 705 14.04 15.79 17.46
C VAL A 705 14.15 16.23 18.92
N LEU A 706 13.85 15.33 19.86
CA LEU A 706 13.99 15.56 21.30
C LEU A 706 15.44 15.80 21.70
N ASP A 707 16.39 15.05 21.16
CA ASP A 707 17.82 15.21 21.39
C ASP A 707 18.29 16.59 20.89
N THR A 708 17.82 16.98 19.70
CA THR A 708 18.09 18.31 19.12
C THR A 708 17.50 19.43 19.99
N ALA A 709 16.25 19.29 20.43
CA ALA A 709 15.60 20.25 21.32
C ALA A 709 16.28 20.33 22.70
N THR A 710 16.79 19.21 23.21
CA THR A 710 17.56 19.14 24.45
C THR A 710 18.89 19.87 24.29
N GLN A 711 19.59 19.69 23.17
CA GLN A 711 20.81 20.45 22.86
C GLN A 711 20.54 21.96 22.75
N ILE A 712 19.45 22.37 22.08
CA ILE A 712 19.04 23.78 21.99
C ILE A 712 18.73 24.34 23.37
N ARG A 713 17.99 23.60 24.21
CA ARG A 713 17.69 24.03 25.58
C ARG A 713 18.96 24.12 26.44
N MET A 714 19.92 23.21 26.28
CA MET A 714 21.21 23.29 26.96
C MET A 714 22.01 24.52 26.50
N GLN A 715 21.91 24.92 25.23
CA GLN A 715 22.49 26.16 24.72
C GLN A 715 21.75 27.41 25.20
N GLU A 716 20.42 27.40 25.28
CA GLU A 716 19.61 28.55 25.75
C GLU A 716 19.70 28.76 27.28
N HIS A 717 19.85 27.69 28.08
CA HIS A 717 20.06 27.77 29.53
C HIS A 717 21.51 28.05 29.95
N ALA A 718 22.45 28.06 29.01
CA ALA A 718 23.75 28.67 29.24
C ALA A 718 23.54 30.19 29.18
N ASN A 719 23.09 30.81 30.27
CA ASN A 719 23.11 32.27 30.43
C ASN A 719 24.49 32.75 29.95
N PRO A 720 24.58 33.57 28.89
CA PRO A 720 25.88 33.99 28.40
C PRO A 720 26.53 34.81 29.51
N ILE A 721 27.58 34.28 30.12
CA ILE A 721 28.31 34.98 31.19
C ILE A 721 29.08 36.10 30.51
N ARG A 722 28.74 37.36 30.82
CA ARG A 722 29.48 38.52 30.33
C ARG A 722 30.96 38.38 30.70
N LYS A 723 31.82 38.17 29.71
CA LYS A 723 33.28 38.16 29.89
C LYS A 723 33.73 39.60 30.15
N ARG A 724 34.02 39.93 31.42
CA ARG A 724 34.56 41.26 31.78
C ARG A 724 35.98 41.39 31.25
N LEU A 725 36.26 42.50 30.59
CA LEU A 725 37.60 42.83 30.11
C LEU A 725 38.51 43.27 31.28
N PRO A 726 39.83 43.00 31.24
CA PRO A 726 40.78 43.31 32.31
C PRO A 726 40.95 44.83 32.53
N TYR A 727 41.32 45.24 33.75
CA TYR A 727 41.39 46.65 34.15
C TYR A 727 42.29 47.52 33.25
N ARG A 728 43.41 46.98 32.76
CA ARG A 728 44.29 47.61 31.75
C ARG A 728 44.36 46.73 30.51
N ARG A 729 44.27 47.34 29.33
CA ARG A 729 44.30 46.64 28.05
C ARG A 729 44.87 47.53 26.94
N TRP A 730 45.34 46.88 25.89
CA TRP A 730 45.81 47.57 24.70
C TRP A 730 44.62 48.01 23.85
N GLY A 731 44.71 49.19 23.25
CA GLY A 731 43.70 49.70 22.34
C GLY A 731 44.33 50.52 21.23
N GLN A 732 43.72 50.47 20.05
CA GLN A 732 44.15 51.22 18.88
C GLN A 732 43.08 52.24 18.50
N THR A 733 43.49 53.50 18.33
CA THR A 733 42.59 54.57 17.88
C THR A 733 42.88 54.90 16.43
N VAL A 734 41.86 54.80 15.59
CA VAL A 734 41.89 55.15 14.17
C VAL A 734 41.13 56.46 13.99
N LYS A 735 41.81 57.47 13.45
CA LYS A 735 41.19 58.73 13.04
C LYS A 735 40.66 58.59 11.62
N PHE A 736 39.45 59.05 11.38
CA PHE A 736 38.83 59.08 10.06
C PHE A 736 38.10 60.40 9.83
N THR A 737 37.88 60.75 8.57
CA THR A 737 37.06 61.90 8.13
C THR A 737 36.10 61.40 7.07
N VAL A 738 34.81 61.72 7.19
CA VAL A 738 33.78 61.43 6.19
C VAL A 738 33.36 62.75 5.54
N GLY A 739 33.43 62.82 4.21
CA GLY A 739 33.33 64.06 3.45
C GLY A 739 34.50 65.01 3.74
N GLU A 740 34.24 66.31 3.69
CA GLU A 740 35.24 67.35 3.99
C GLU A 740 35.13 67.92 5.42
N GLU A 741 34.09 67.56 6.18
CA GLU A 741 33.71 68.25 7.43
C GLU A 741 33.65 67.34 8.67
N ILE A 742 33.26 66.06 8.54
CA ILE A 742 33.00 65.21 9.72
C ILE A 742 34.24 64.42 10.11
N ASN A 743 34.97 64.92 11.09
CA ASN A 743 36.10 64.23 11.71
C ASN A 743 35.62 63.29 12.82
N GLY A 744 36.15 62.06 12.87
CA GLY A 744 35.82 61.05 13.85
C GLY A 744 37.02 60.22 14.32
N PHE A 745 36.87 59.59 15.47
CA PHE A 745 37.83 58.66 16.03
C PHE A 745 37.11 57.36 16.40
N MET A 746 37.70 56.22 16.05
CA MET A 746 37.28 54.89 16.50
C MET A 746 38.40 54.29 17.34
N THR A 747 38.12 53.96 18.59
CA THR A 747 39.04 53.25 19.48
C THR A 747 38.57 51.82 19.66
N VAL A 748 39.43 50.86 19.35
CA VAL A 748 39.14 49.42 19.55
C VAL A 748 39.97 48.90 20.70
N GLY A 749 39.31 48.36 21.72
CA GLY A 749 39.94 47.66 22.84
C GLY A 749 40.15 46.19 22.54
N ILE A 750 41.34 45.67 22.84
CA ILE A 750 41.73 44.30 22.50
C ILE A 750 41.77 43.42 23.75
N SER A 751 41.21 42.22 23.62
CA SER A 751 41.26 41.17 24.64
C SER A 751 42.66 40.55 24.76
N GLU A 752 42.91 39.83 25.87
CA GLU A 752 44.19 39.13 26.12
C GLU A 752 44.57 38.14 25.00
N ASN A 753 43.57 37.61 24.28
CA ASN A 753 43.76 36.63 23.21
C ASN A 753 43.87 37.25 21.80
N GLY A 754 43.89 38.59 21.70
CA GLY A 754 44.05 39.30 20.43
C GLY A 754 42.76 39.57 19.65
N TYR A 755 41.58 39.29 20.22
CA TYR A 755 40.27 39.58 19.60
C TYR A 755 39.75 40.97 19.99
N CYS A 756 38.86 41.55 19.18
CA CYS A 756 38.10 42.75 19.50
C CYS A 756 37.20 42.51 20.74
N GLY A 757 37.42 43.26 21.81
CA GLY A 757 36.64 43.14 23.06
C GLY A 757 35.63 44.27 23.26
N GLU A 758 35.94 45.46 22.78
CA GLU A 758 35.06 46.63 22.85
C GLU A 758 35.44 47.65 21.78
N ILE A 759 34.48 48.51 21.42
CA ILE A 759 34.66 49.63 20.52
C ILE A 759 34.11 50.90 21.14
N PHE A 760 34.81 52.00 20.93
CA PHE A 760 34.36 53.35 21.24
C PHE A 760 34.51 54.21 20.00
N GLY A 761 33.62 55.19 19.86
CA GLY A 761 33.69 56.11 18.75
C GLY A 761 33.22 57.50 19.16
N SER A 762 33.84 58.53 18.59
CA SER A 762 33.46 59.93 18.79
C SER A 762 33.52 60.69 17.46
N LEU A 763 32.62 61.67 17.28
CA LEU A 763 32.58 62.54 16.10
C LEU A 763 32.73 64.00 16.53
N GLY A 764 33.66 64.72 15.92
CA GLY A 764 34.01 66.08 16.29
C GLY A 764 32.99 67.14 15.87
N GLN A 765 32.30 66.95 14.73
CA GLN A 765 31.36 67.95 14.18
C GLN A 765 29.95 67.40 13.91
N GLY A 766 29.58 66.30 14.58
CA GLY A 766 28.21 65.79 14.57
C GLY A 766 27.33 66.49 15.61
N GLY A 767 26.07 66.77 15.26
CA GLY A 767 25.07 67.24 16.24
C GLY A 767 24.95 66.30 17.45
N SER A 768 24.47 66.80 18.60
CA SER A 768 24.40 66.04 19.87
C SER A 768 23.68 64.69 19.73
N PHE A 769 22.66 64.62 18.86
CA PHE A 769 21.92 63.40 18.55
C PHE A 769 22.78 62.33 17.86
N ILE A 770 23.55 62.69 16.83
CA ILE A 770 24.38 61.74 16.07
C ILE A 770 25.51 61.21 16.97
N ASN A 771 26.14 62.08 17.75
CA ASN A 771 27.15 61.69 18.73
C ASN A 771 26.59 60.76 19.81
N GLY A 772 25.37 61.03 20.30
CA GLY A 772 24.67 60.16 21.25
C GLY A 772 24.34 58.79 20.68
N MET A 773 23.79 58.72 19.46
CA MET A 773 23.47 57.44 18.81
C MET A 773 24.72 56.63 18.47
N PHE A 774 25.77 57.27 17.97
CA PHE A 774 27.03 56.59 17.63
C PHE A 774 27.70 56.01 18.88
N GLY A 775 27.75 56.77 19.97
CA GLY A 775 28.23 56.28 21.26
C GLY A 775 27.38 55.13 21.83
N ALA A 776 26.05 55.22 21.69
CA ALA A 776 25.14 54.16 22.12
C ALA A 776 25.32 52.86 21.31
N PHE A 777 25.50 52.97 19.99
CA PHE A 777 25.79 51.84 19.11
C PHE A 777 27.12 51.15 19.50
N CYS A 778 28.21 51.92 19.63
CA CYS A 778 29.51 51.39 20.05
C CYS A 778 29.43 50.68 21.41
N LYS A 779 28.66 51.21 22.36
CA LYS A 779 28.44 50.59 23.67
C LYS A 779 27.61 49.31 23.58
N ALA A 780 26.54 49.30 22.79
CA ALA A 780 25.72 48.11 22.57
C ALA A 780 26.52 46.99 21.90
N PHE A 781 27.31 47.34 20.87
CA PHE A 781 28.23 46.42 20.19
C PHE A 781 29.26 45.82 21.16
N SER A 782 29.88 46.67 21.99
CA SER A 782 30.84 46.23 23.01
C SER A 782 30.22 45.27 24.03
N ILE A 783 28.98 45.52 24.45
CA ILE A 783 28.25 44.62 25.35
C ILE A 783 28.01 43.28 24.66
N ALA A 784 27.52 43.29 23.42
CA ALA A 784 27.24 42.07 22.68
C ALA A 784 28.50 41.19 22.45
N LEU A 785 29.64 41.81 22.13
CA LEU A 785 30.92 41.09 22.05
C LEU A 785 31.30 40.44 23.38
N GLN A 786 31.07 41.12 24.50
CA GLN A 786 31.36 40.58 25.84
C GLN A 786 30.41 39.45 26.25
N TYR A 787 29.23 39.35 25.64
CA TYR A 787 28.31 38.22 25.78
C TYR A 787 28.57 37.10 24.76
N GLY A 788 29.60 37.23 23.92
CA GLY A 788 30.04 36.16 23.01
C GLY A 788 29.26 36.08 21.70
N VAL A 789 28.55 37.15 21.29
CA VAL A 789 27.91 37.22 19.97
C VAL A 789 28.99 37.15 18.87
N PRO A 790 28.85 36.31 17.83
CA PRO A 790 29.87 36.14 16.79
C PRO A 790 30.19 37.43 16.04
N PHE A 791 31.48 37.68 15.80
CA PHE A 791 31.97 38.90 15.13
C PHE A 791 31.56 38.98 13.65
N ASP A 792 31.44 37.83 12.98
CA ASP A 792 31.05 37.74 11.57
C ASP A 792 29.58 38.13 11.34
N ASP A 793 28.70 37.79 12.28
CA ASP A 793 27.28 38.16 12.22
C ASP A 793 27.10 39.68 12.28
N PHE A 794 27.93 40.36 13.08
CA PHE A 794 27.96 41.82 13.13
C PHE A 794 28.43 42.44 11.82
N ILE A 795 29.56 41.98 11.29
CA ILE A 795 30.09 42.52 10.03
C ILE A 795 29.09 42.30 8.90
N SER A 796 28.51 41.10 8.77
CA SER A 796 27.56 40.80 7.69
C SER A 796 26.23 41.55 7.82
N SER A 797 25.72 41.74 9.04
CA SER A 797 24.43 42.42 9.26
C SER A 797 24.48 43.92 9.04
N PHE A 798 25.61 44.57 9.33
CA PHE A 798 25.74 46.03 9.31
C PHE A 798 26.53 46.58 8.12
N ARG A 799 27.29 45.75 7.40
CA ARG A 799 27.98 46.15 6.16
C ARG A 799 26.97 46.57 5.09
N TYR A 800 27.29 47.62 4.34
CA TYR A 800 26.47 48.24 3.30
C TYR A 800 25.18 48.93 3.76
N MET A 801 24.92 49.02 5.06
CA MET A 801 23.81 49.80 5.59
C MET A 801 24.00 51.28 5.24
N SER A 802 22.97 51.91 4.65
CA SER A 802 23.08 53.25 4.08
C SER A 802 22.23 54.27 4.82
N PHE A 803 22.88 55.30 5.36
CA PHE A 803 22.27 56.48 5.99
C PHE A 803 23.36 57.54 6.25
N ASP A 804 22.97 58.80 6.46
CA ASP A 804 23.91 59.89 6.69
C ASP A 804 24.49 59.89 8.12
N PRO A 805 25.80 60.16 8.30
CA PRO A 805 26.75 60.64 7.30
C PRO A 805 27.33 59.53 6.40
N SER A 806 27.37 59.79 5.10
CA SER A 806 27.92 58.91 4.05
C SER A 806 28.81 59.71 3.09
N GLY A 807 29.66 59.04 2.31
CA GLY A 807 30.48 59.70 1.29
C GLY A 807 31.94 59.25 1.27
N TRP A 808 32.81 60.13 0.74
CA TRP A 808 34.24 59.87 0.66
C TRP A 808 34.89 59.84 2.03
N VAL A 809 35.78 58.88 2.25
CA VAL A 809 36.43 58.66 3.54
C VAL A 809 37.93 58.88 3.42
N LYS A 810 38.48 59.59 4.39
CA LYS A 810 39.92 59.72 4.60
C LYS A 810 40.29 59.08 5.94
N ILE A 811 41.27 58.19 5.95
CA ILE A 811 41.73 57.48 7.16
C ILE A 811 43.19 57.86 7.43
N GLY A 812 43.47 58.30 8.66
CA GLY A 812 44.80 58.75 9.06
C GLY A 812 45.32 59.98 8.31
N GLU A 813 46.63 60.26 8.44
CA GLU A 813 47.32 61.31 7.69
C GLU A 813 47.97 60.75 6.40
N TYR A 814 48.35 61.62 5.47
CA TYR A 814 48.77 61.18 4.11
C TYR A 814 50.08 60.37 4.10
N GLN A 815 50.86 60.42 5.18
CA GLN A 815 52.22 59.86 5.26
C GLN A 815 52.33 58.53 6.05
N ASP A 816 51.21 57.91 6.47
CA ASP A 816 51.23 56.60 7.13
C ASP A 816 51.19 55.44 6.12
N GLU A 817 52.22 54.60 6.11
CA GLU A 817 52.40 53.46 5.18
C GLU A 817 51.52 52.23 5.50
N ASN A 818 50.81 52.21 6.64
CA ASN A 818 50.02 51.06 7.11
C ASN A 818 48.53 51.42 7.39
N LYS A 819 47.83 51.96 6.39
CA LYS A 819 46.40 52.33 6.50
C LYS A 819 45.50 51.51 5.56
N PRO A 820 44.22 51.28 5.92
CA PRO A 820 43.26 50.64 5.04
C PRO A 820 42.91 51.48 3.80
N GLU A 821 42.79 50.83 2.65
CA GLU A 821 42.32 51.43 1.39
C GLU A 821 40.78 51.50 1.34
N ILE A 822 40.18 52.25 2.27
CA ILE A 822 38.74 52.51 2.29
C ILE A 822 38.50 53.94 1.80
N HIS A 823 37.94 54.06 0.61
CA HIS A 823 37.74 55.35 -0.06
C HIS A 823 36.34 55.95 0.14
N THR A 824 35.34 55.11 0.41
CA THR A 824 33.94 55.55 0.54
C THR A 824 33.21 54.70 1.57
N CYS A 825 32.19 55.26 2.21
CA CYS A 825 31.26 54.52 3.08
C CYS A 825 29.81 54.88 2.77
N LYS A 826 28.90 53.91 2.98
CA LYS A 826 27.45 54.13 2.82
C LYS A 826 26.79 54.70 4.07
N SER A 827 27.45 54.56 5.22
CA SER A 827 27.12 55.17 6.50
C SER A 827 28.33 55.11 7.43
N ILE A 828 28.25 55.76 8.58
CA ILE A 828 29.30 55.66 9.59
C ILE A 828 29.40 54.26 10.23
N VAL A 829 28.28 53.53 10.32
CA VAL A 829 28.27 52.15 10.83
C VAL A 829 28.88 51.20 9.81
N ASP A 830 28.61 51.40 8.53
CA ASP A 830 29.29 50.68 7.45
C ASP A 830 30.81 50.93 7.48
N LEU A 831 31.24 52.18 7.68
CA LEU A 831 32.67 52.50 7.85
C LEU A 831 33.31 51.78 9.06
N LEU A 832 32.62 51.72 10.20
CA LEU A 832 33.09 50.96 11.37
C LEU A 832 33.28 49.48 11.03
N MET A 833 32.31 48.87 10.33
CA MET A 833 32.40 47.45 9.95
C MET A 833 33.56 47.21 8.96
N GLN A 834 33.77 48.10 8.00
CA GLN A 834 34.90 48.00 7.06
C GLN A 834 36.25 48.12 7.78
N LEU A 835 36.37 49.06 8.72
CA LEU A 835 37.57 49.23 9.55
C LEU A 835 37.83 47.99 10.44
N LEU A 836 36.79 47.47 11.08
CA LEU A 836 36.88 46.27 11.93
C LEU A 836 37.24 45.01 11.12
N ASP A 837 36.67 44.83 9.93
CA ASP A 837 36.99 43.73 9.02
C ASP A 837 38.47 43.77 8.59
N TRP A 838 39.00 44.97 8.34
CA TRP A 838 40.42 45.16 8.02
C TRP A 838 41.35 44.90 9.21
N MET A 839 41.02 45.44 10.40
CA MET A 839 41.79 45.28 11.63
C MET A 839 41.81 43.83 12.13
N PHE A 840 40.69 43.09 11.96
CA PHE A 840 40.51 41.71 12.41
C PHE A 840 40.07 40.83 11.23
N PRO A 841 40.96 40.50 10.28
CA PRO A 841 40.59 39.74 9.09
C PRO A 841 40.14 38.32 9.44
N SER A 842 39.15 37.80 8.70
CA SER A 842 38.64 36.43 8.86
C SER A 842 39.72 35.36 8.66
N GLU A 843 40.65 35.59 7.73
CA GLU A 843 41.77 34.69 7.42
C GLU A 843 42.68 34.42 8.63
N ASN A 844 42.81 35.37 9.55
CA ASN A 844 43.59 35.25 10.78
C ASN A 844 42.73 34.86 11.99
N GLY A 845 41.57 34.25 11.74
CA GLY A 845 40.62 33.84 12.78
C GLY A 845 40.09 35.02 13.60
N ARG A 846 39.90 36.21 13.00
CA ARG A 846 39.44 37.44 13.68
C ARG A 846 40.35 37.93 14.81
N ARG A 847 41.65 37.61 14.75
CA ARG A 847 42.68 38.24 15.60
C ARG A 847 43.20 39.51 14.96
N LEU A 848 43.63 40.45 15.80
CA LEU A 848 44.21 41.71 15.34
C LEU A 848 45.34 41.41 14.35
N ARG A 849 45.30 42.06 13.19
CA ARG A 849 46.37 42.02 12.19
C ARG A 849 47.69 42.40 12.88
N SER A 850 48.72 41.57 12.72
CA SER A 850 50.05 41.86 13.28
C SER A 850 50.60 43.14 12.65
N LEU A 851 50.64 44.22 13.42
CA LEU A 851 51.48 45.37 13.08
C LEU A 851 52.94 44.91 13.17
N ASP A 852 53.76 45.34 12.22
CA ASP A 852 55.18 44.97 12.14
C ASP A 852 55.85 45.11 13.51
N GLN A 853 56.52 44.05 13.99
CA GLN A 853 57.19 44.05 15.29
C GLN A 853 58.26 45.15 15.37
N ASN A 854 58.81 45.58 14.24
CA ASN A 854 59.75 46.71 14.17
C ASN A 854 59.07 48.07 14.42
N TYR A 855 57.80 48.21 14.05
CA TYR A 855 56.98 49.42 14.29
C TYR A 855 56.58 49.54 15.76
N ILE A 856 56.20 48.42 16.38
CA ILE A 856 55.89 48.35 17.83
C ILE A 856 57.17 48.60 18.65
N SER A 857 58.29 47.99 18.29
CA SER A 857 59.55 48.19 19.03
C SER A 857 60.22 49.55 18.81
N ALA A 858 59.87 50.28 17.74
CA ALA A 858 60.25 51.69 17.54
C ALA A 858 59.42 52.67 18.40
N MET A 859 58.15 52.37 18.71
CA MET A 859 57.31 53.17 19.62
C MET A 859 57.73 53.10 21.10
N PHE A 860 58.54 52.11 21.50
CA PHE A 860 58.95 51.90 22.90
C PHE A 860 60.42 52.25 23.20
N ARG A 861 61.14 52.92 22.29
CA ARG A 861 62.50 53.43 22.55
C ARG A 861 62.46 54.87 23.07
N ASN A 862 62.01 55.05 24.31
CA ASN A 862 62.53 56.08 25.21
C ASN A 862 62.18 55.74 26.66
N SER A 863 63.20 55.76 27.53
CA SER A 863 63.20 55.54 28.99
C SER A 863 62.80 54.15 29.53
N SER A 864 63.81 53.27 29.60
CA SER A 864 64.15 52.43 30.76
C SER A 864 63.02 51.71 31.53
N ASN A 865 62.46 50.64 30.94
CA ASN A 865 62.20 49.35 31.61
C ASN A 865 61.82 48.30 30.55
N THR A 866 62.74 47.37 30.30
CA THR A 866 62.64 46.36 29.24
C THR A 866 61.77 45.18 29.69
N LEU A 867 60.54 45.05 29.18
CA LEU A 867 59.81 43.77 29.21
C LEU A 867 60.30 42.93 28.04
N LYS A 868 61.13 41.91 28.33
CA LYS A 868 61.43 40.83 27.38
C LYS A 868 60.19 39.95 27.27
N VAL A 869 59.59 39.87 26.08
CA VAL A 869 58.62 38.82 25.75
C VAL A 869 59.41 37.66 25.17
N ASP A 870 59.80 36.72 26.03
CA ASP A 870 60.33 35.43 25.60
C ASP A 870 59.16 34.58 25.11
N SER A 871 59.04 34.46 23.78
CA SER A 871 58.23 33.49 23.04
C SER A 871 56.82 33.17 23.57
N ILE A 872 55.78 33.66 22.88
CA ILE A 872 54.43 33.09 23.00
C ILE A 872 54.48 31.69 22.40
N SER A 873 54.24 30.66 23.22
CA SER A 873 54.21 29.27 22.78
C SER A 873 53.17 29.08 21.68
N LYS A 874 53.62 28.53 20.55
CA LYS A 874 52.78 28.05 19.45
C LYS A 874 52.30 26.64 19.76
N GLU A 875 51.51 26.46 20.81
CA GLU A 875 50.81 25.19 21.02
C GLU A 875 49.30 25.42 21.17
N PRO A 876 48.47 24.86 20.28
CA PRO A 876 47.04 24.78 20.49
C PRO A 876 46.75 23.74 21.58
N MET A 877 46.00 24.12 22.62
CA MET A 877 45.44 23.15 23.56
C MET A 877 44.37 22.33 22.83
N GLN A 878 44.76 21.14 22.36
CA GLN A 878 43.85 20.11 21.88
C GLN A 878 43.13 19.46 23.06
N THR A 879 41.80 19.38 22.97
CA THR A 879 41.04 18.25 23.52
C THR A 879 40.47 17.50 22.32
N GLU A 880 41.00 16.32 22.05
CA GLU A 880 40.51 15.40 21.02
C GLU A 880 39.56 14.36 21.62
N LEU A 881 38.64 13.86 20.78
CA LEU A 881 38.47 12.43 20.42
C LEU A 881 37.37 12.32 19.32
N PRO A 882 37.36 11.32 18.42
CA PRO A 882 38.35 11.04 17.37
C PRO A 882 37.73 10.96 15.95
N LEU A 883 38.47 11.39 14.94
CA LEU A 883 38.20 11.23 13.51
C LEU A 883 38.81 9.91 12.99
N MET A 884 38.08 9.19 12.13
CA MET A 884 38.68 8.29 11.14
C MET A 884 38.33 8.71 9.71
N ALA A 885 39.40 9.13 9.01
CA ALA A 885 39.76 9.04 7.60
C ALA A 885 38.68 9.24 6.50
N SER A 886 38.83 10.33 5.75
CA SER A 886 38.37 10.45 4.36
C SER A 886 39.54 10.73 3.42
N GLN A 887 39.77 9.82 2.46
CA GLN A 887 40.54 10.06 1.23
C GLN A 887 39.62 10.63 0.12
N PRO A 888 40.18 11.24 -0.94
CA PRO A 888 39.61 12.42 -1.57
C PRO A 888 38.73 12.12 -2.78
N PRO A 889 37.68 12.92 -3.06
CA PRO A 889 37.01 12.86 -4.36
C PRO A 889 37.65 13.79 -5.39
N LYS A 890 37.95 13.22 -6.57
CA LYS A 890 38.35 13.90 -7.81
C LYS A 890 37.18 14.68 -8.43
N LYS A 891 37.52 15.79 -9.10
CA LYS A 891 36.64 16.76 -9.80
C LYS A 891 35.78 16.14 -10.92
N ILE A 892 34.49 16.49 -10.97
CA ILE A 892 33.67 16.59 -12.20
C ILE A 892 32.77 17.84 -12.12
N LYS A 893 32.64 18.53 -13.27
CA LYS A 893 32.08 19.88 -13.51
C LYS A 893 30.57 20.02 -13.21
N ILE A 894 30.18 21.13 -12.59
CA ILE A 894 28.81 21.67 -12.67
C ILE A 894 28.85 22.94 -13.53
N ASN A 895 28.15 22.91 -14.66
CA ASN A 895 27.87 24.07 -15.48
C ASN A 895 26.96 25.03 -14.69
N ALA A 896 27.38 26.27 -14.53
CA ALA A 896 26.54 27.32 -13.97
C ALA A 896 25.36 27.62 -14.91
N MET A 897 24.14 27.31 -14.49
CA MET A 897 22.94 27.97 -15.00
C MET A 897 22.77 29.30 -14.26
N GLY A 898 22.61 30.38 -15.03
CA GLY A 898 22.60 31.76 -14.56
C GLY A 898 21.46 32.09 -13.59
N SER A 899 21.73 33.08 -12.74
CA SER A 899 20.84 33.71 -11.77
C SER A 899 19.40 33.92 -12.27
N ALA A 900 18.42 33.37 -11.56
CA ALA A 900 17.02 33.77 -11.71
C ALA A 900 16.86 35.24 -11.29
N LEU A 901 16.35 36.08 -12.19
CA LEU A 901 16.09 37.51 -11.94
C LEU A 901 14.72 37.68 -11.27
N THR A 902 14.62 38.56 -10.28
CA THR A 902 13.37 38.93 -9.61
C THR A 902 12.78 40.21 -10.22
N CYS A 903 11.44 40.34 -10.21
CA CYS A 903 10.77 41.53 -10.70
C CYS A 903 11.17 42.77 -9.87
N PRO A 904 11.59 43.89 -10.49
CA PRO A 904 12.00 45.08 -9.73
C PRO A 904 10.85 45.77 -8.99
N LYS A 905 9.58 45.47 -9.33
CA LYS A 905 8.40 46.05 -8.68
C LYS A 905 7.86 45.21 -7.53
N CYS A 906 7.73 43.90 -7.70
CA CYS A 906 7.12 43.02 -6.69
C CYS A 906 8.02 41.87 -6.20
N HIS A 907 9.26 41.79 -6.71
CA HIS A 907 10.25 40.77 -6.38
C HIS A 907 9.86 39.31 -6.67
N SER A 908 8.76 39.08 -7.42
CA SER A 908 8.41 37.74 -7.90
C SER A 908 9.48 37.18 -8.84
N TYR A 909 9.71 35.87 -8.74
CA TYR A 909 10.55 35.09 -9.65
C TYR A 909 9.88 34.79 -11.01
N ALA A 910 8.60 35.14 -11.17
CA ALA A 910 7.89 35.07 -12.45
C ALA A 910 8.24 36.24 -13.39
N TYR A 911 9.44 36.83 -13.24
CA TYR A 911 9.97 37.88 -14.11
C TYR A 911 10.70 37.21 -15.28
N VAL A 912 9.99 37.09 -16.39
CA VAL A 912 10.44 36.33 -17.56
C VAL A 912 10.58 37.22 -18.78
N PHE A 913 11.40 36.77 -19.73
CA PHE A 913 11.44 37.38 -21.05
C PHE A 913 10.18 37.00 -21.83
N ASP A 914 9.52 38.02 -22.38
CA ASP A 914 8.38 37.89 -23.28
C ASP A 914 8.76 38.57 -24.60
N GLY A 915 9.38 37.80 -25.49
CA GLY A 915 10.07 38.32 -26.67
C GLY A 915 11.32 39.15 -26.30
N LYS A 916 11.46 40.34 -26.90
CA LYS A 916 12.59 41.26 -26.64
C LYS A 916 12.43 42.12 -25.38
N CYS A 917 11.24 42.13 -24.77
CA CYS A 917 10.95 42.89 -23.56
C CYS A 917 10.76 41.93 -22.37
N ARG A 918 10.96 42.42 -21.13
CA ARG A 918 10.75 41.63 -19.90
C ARG A 918 9.40 41.94 -19.30
N SER A 919 8.68 40.92 -18.84
CA SER A 919 7.39 41.08 -18.18
C SER A 919 7.26 40.21 -16.94
N CYS A 920 6.61 40.74 -15.91
CA CYS A 920 6.23 39.97 -14.72
C CYS A 920 4.80 39.46 -14.91
N ARG A 921 4.63 38.13 -14.87
CA ARG A 921 3.31 37.51 -15.03
C ARG A 921 2.35 37.77 -13.86
N ASP A 922 2.89 38.05 -12.68
CA ASP A 922 2.08 38.20 -11.46
C ASP A 922 1.55 39.63 -11.28
N CYS A 923 2.40 40.65 -11.46
CA CYS A 923 1.98 42.05 -11.26
C CYS A 923 1.80 42.86 -12.56
N GLY A 924 2.06 42.24 -13.71
CA GLY A 924 1.92 42.87 -15.04
C GLY A 924 2.99 43.92 -15.38
N TYR A 925 4.01 44.13 -14.53
CA TYR A 925 5.09 45.09 -14.81
C TYR A 925 5.87 44.70 -16.06
N LYS A 926 6.09 45.66 -16.97
CA LYS A 926 6.94 45.53 -18.18
C LYS A 926 8.03 46.58 -18.15
N ASP A 927 9.28 46.19 -18.41
CA ASP A 927 10.36 47.15 -18.59
C ASP A 927 10.18 47.89 -19.92
N GLY A 928 9.92 49.20 -19.84
CA GLY A 928 9.58 50.06 -20.98
C GLY A 928 10.79 50.32 -21.88
N GLY A 929 10.76 49.74 -23.09
CA GLY A 929 11.80 49.96 -24.09
C GLY A 929 11.56 49.28 -25.44
N CYS A 930 10.30 48.95 -25.78
CA CYS A 930 9.93 48.43 -27.10
C CYS A 930 8.91 49.38 -27.74
N GLY A 931 9.39 50.53 -28.23
CA GLY A 931 8.65 51.47 -29.06
C GLY A 931 9.31 51.59 -30.43
N ALA A 932 8.90 50.70 -31.33
CA ALA A 932 8.43 51.03 -32.68
C ALA A 932 7.28 50.06 -32.97
#